data_AF-A0A813QC15-F1
#
_entry.id   AF-A0A813QC15-F1
#
_cell.length_a   1.000
_cell.length_b   1.000
_cell.length_c   1.000
_cell.angle_alpha   90.00
_cell.angle_beta   90.00
_cell.angle_gamma   90.00
#
_symmetry.space_group_name_H-M   'P 1'
#
loop_
_entity.id
_entity.type
_entity.pdbx_description
1 polymer ?
#
loop_
_entity_poly.entity_id
_entity_poly.type
_entity_poly.pdbx_seq_one_letter_code
_entity_poly.pdbx_strand_id
1 'polypeptide(L)'
;MSGPMSAFAQYSEEISSSPQNDSVLSASRKRKRVSMANTNGHLKDKKTNKNRSKSLQPVLSISETNGQSKIIEQLNTTKKSKNSETKFLSPAYPTPYPQRRVIVSGPRHSQIDKPTLEENGETDEDEDDEDENEDESPLSAWLHDHVPIADSTLLGEHLFGLLIDPIPIKQFIKRTWQRETLLIQRKQPTYYNGLFSTSDIDDILRDNTLEYGENIDLTFYNSVTSKKERHNPEGRARAAVVWDAYNEGCSVRILNPHAYSTNIWKLLSCLQEYFGSLVGANTYLTPPGSQGFAPHYDDIDAFILQLEGKKHWRVYKPLNDDEVLPIKSSFDLDKNIIENIKPCIDVVLEAGDLLYMPRGYIHYGYTLDDAHSLHLTVSCYQQQTWGDLFKILLPKAVDYAVKTNVKFRQGLPLGYLNQFGLIHSTKKLSMKKRAKFHANCHRLLDELLRESVPIQMDNSVDIMAQKFMHDALPPILTAEEQLTTIQEQGERWNSDLNRVSSVVELEPDTRIRLLRRHCLRVVEHDHNDEDDEDNIVAYYTTDNARNYHDRPLSTLGVDKETLPALEMLFMIYPEYISIDSLPLATIEDKITFVSTLYEKGLVRTEYELEHSDGEDEEEDESDNDEEDESDSDEEDGLVLKRQKVRNESTDDDDDDDDDDEDEDVDDDN
;
A
#
# COMPACT_ATOMS: atom_id res chain seq x y z
N MET A 1 -15.30 13.09 -24.65
CA MET A 1 -14.98 14.10 -23.62
C MET A 1 -13.63 13.71 -23.03
N SER A 2 -12.77 14.64 -22.66
CA SER A 2 -11.51 14.29 -22.00
C SER A 2 -11.79 13.77 -20.59
N GLY A 3 -11.29 12.58 -20.27
CA GLY A 3 -11.13 12.14 -18.89
C GLY A 3 -9.94 12.83 -18.21
N PRO A 4 -9.73 12.58 -16.90
CA PRO A 4 -8.56 13.06 -16.15
C PRO A 4 -7.21 12.63 -16.77
N MET A 5 -6.12 13.26 -16.31
CA MET A 5 -4.79 13.17 -16.95
C MET A 5 -3.74 12.50 -16.04
N SER A 6 -3.84 12.66 -14.72
CA SER A 6 -3.16 11.89 -13.66
C SER A 6 -3.07 10.37 -13.90
N ALA A 7 -2.11 9.70 -13.27
CA ALA A 7 -2.04 8.23 -13.24
C ALA A 7 -3.26 7.56 -12.56
N PHE A 8 -3.99 8.33 -11.77
CA PHE A 8 -5.23 7.90 -11.12
C PHE A 8 -6.46 8.02 -12.06
N ALA A 9 -6.27 8.47 -13.30
CA ALA A 9 -7.36 8.75 -14.25
C ALA A 9 -8.11 7.51 -14.76
N GLN A 10 -7.43 6.36 -14.77
CA GLN A 10 -8.03 5.06 -15.12
C GLN A 10 -9.00 4.57 -14.02
N TYR A 11 -8.93 5.14 -12.81
CA TYR A 11 -9.52 4.59 -11.59
C TYR A 11 -10.71 5.39 -11.04
N SER A 12 -11.37 6.18 -11.90
CA SER A 12 -12.44 7.11 -11.50
C SER A 12 -13.86 6.63 -11.81
N GLU A 13 -14.16 5.35 -11.59
CA GLU A 13 -15.52 4.78 -11.56
C GLU A 13 -15.79 4.05 -10.22
N GLU A 14 -17.03 3.58 -9.99
CA GLU A 14 -17.57 3.39 -8.63
C GLU A 14 -17.21 2.06 -7.94
N ILE A 15 -16.77 2.13 -6.68
CA ILE A 15 -16.50 0.96 -5.82
C ILE A 15 -17.82 0.30 -5.39
N SER A 16 -18.04 -0.95 -5.80
CA SER A 16 -19.14 -1.81 -5.31
C SER A 16 -18.83 -3.32 -5.45
N SER A 17 -17.62 -3.74 -5.07
CA SER A 17 -17.28 -5.17 -4.88
C SER A 17 -17.49 -5.58 -3.42
N SER A 18 -18.19 -6.70 -3.18
CA SER A 18 -18.21 -7.34 -1.87
C SER A 18 -16.85 -8.01 -1.60
N PRO A 19 -16.33 -7.98 -0.35
CA PRO A 19 -15.12 -8.73 -0.01
C PRO A 19 -15.38 -10.24 -0.14
N GLN A 20 -14.32 -10.99 -0.44
CA GLN A 20 -14.29 -12.42 -0.20
C GLN A 20 -13.77 -12.66 1.22
N ASN A 21 -14.45 -13.51 1.98
CA ASN A 21 -13.98 -13.96 3.29
C ASN A 21 -13.08 -15.18 3.11
N ASP A 22 -11.78 -14.97 3.22
CA ASP A 22 -10.80 -16.04 3.43
C ASP A 22 -10.70 -16.40 4.93
N SER A 23 -9.85 -17.38 5.25
CA SER A 23 -9.56 -17.94 6.58
C SER A 23 -9.69 -16.97 7.78
N VAL A 24 -10.43 -17.41 8.80
CA VAL A 24 -10.51 -16.77 10.13
C VAL A 24 -9.35 -17.26 11.01
N LEU A 25 -8.70 -16.36 11.77
CA LEU A 25 -7.65 -16.69 12.76
C LEU A 25 -8.18 -17.37 14.04
N SER A 26 -8.98 -18.44 13.89
CA SER A 26 -9.67 -19.07 15.02
C SER A 26 -8.72 -19.83 15.94
N ALA A 27 -8.68 -19.49 17.22
CA ALA A 27 -8.01 -20.30 18.25
C ALA A 27 -8.65 -21.69 18.38
N SER A 28 -7.81 -22.74 18.48
CA SER A 28 -8.15 -24.14 18.18
C SER A 28 -9.37 -24.70 18.95
N ARG A 29 -10.55 -24.79 18.30
CA ARG A 29 -11.77 -25.41 18.86
C ARG A 29 -12.28 -26.59 18.01
N LYS A 30 -11.64 -27.75 18.21
CA LYS A 30 -12.01 -29.08 17.67
C LYS A 30 -13.53 -29.31 17.58
N ARG A 31 -14.07 -29.45 16.36
CA ARG A 31 -15.41 -30.03 16.09
C ARG A 31 -15.32 -31.14 15.05
N LYS A 32 -15.69 -32.37 15.44
CA LYS A 32 -15.72 -33.54 14.56
C LYS A 32 -16.68 -33.33 13.39
N ARG A 33 -16.26 -33.73 12.18
CA ARG A 33 -17.19 -33.99 11.06
C ARG A 33 -18.07 -35.19 11.43
N VAL A 34 -19.39 -35.04 11.27
CA VAL A 34 -20.33 -36.18 11.20
C VAL A 34 -21.24 -35.95 10.00
N SER A 35 -21.28 -36.93 9.09
CA SER A 35 -22.08 -36.90 7.88
C SER A 35 -23.47 -37.49 8.10
N MET A 36 -24.52 -36.80 7.63
CA MET A 36 -25.75 -37.43 7.12
C MET A 36 -26.34 -36.56 5.98
N ALA A 37 -27.17 -37.15 5.12
CA ALA A 37 -27.60 -36.58 3.85
C ALA A 37 -29.13 -36.47 3.71
N ASN A 38 -29.57 -35.68 2.72
CA ASN A 38 -30.94 -35.54 2.21
C ASN A 38 -31.98 -34.95 3.19
N THR A 39 -32.82 -34.00 2.77
CA THR A 39 -33.92 -34.28 1.83
C THR A 39 -34.53 -33.02 1.18
N ASN A 40 -35.35 -33.23 0.13
CA ASN A 40 -36.02 -32.19 -0.66
C ASN A 40 -37.06 -31.36 0.13
N GLY A 41 -37.18 -30.06 -0.16
CA GLY A 41 -38.27 -29.19 0.33
C GLY A 41 -38.64 -28.11 -0.70
N HIS A 42 -39.91 -28.05 -1.12
CA HIS A 42 -40.31 -27.34 -2.35
C HIS A 42 -41.29 -26.17 -2.06
N LEU A 43 -41.06 -25.03 -2.74
CA LEU A 43 -42.06 -24.00 -3.15
C LEU A 43 -42.78 -23.07 -2.12
N LYS A 44 -42.61 -21.77 -2.39
CA LYS A 44 -43.67 -20.73 -2.63
C LYS A 44 -44.34 -19.94 -1.46
N ASP A 45 -43.99 -18.65 -1.44
CA ASP A 45 -44.84 -17.51 -1.90
C ASP A 45 -45.85 -16.82 -0.92
N LYS A 46 -45.85 -15.47 -0.98
CA LYS A 46 -46.94 -14.49 -0.68
C LYS A 46 -47.35 -14.04 0.75
N LYS A 47 -46.91 -12.80 1.04
CA LYS A 47 -47.71 -11.55 1.19
C LYS A 47 -48.52 -11.21 2.49
N THR A 48 -48.10 -10.09 3.09
CA THR A 48 -48.89 -8.91 3.55
C THR A 48 -49.99 -9.03 4.64
N ASN A 49 -49.84 -8.27 5.73
CA ASN A 49 -50.55 -6.98 5.98
C ASN A 49 -50.15 -6.36 7.35
N LYS A 50 -49.71 -5.09 7.39
CA LYS A 50 -50.48 -3.86 7.71
C LYS A 50 -51.17 -3.79 9.10
N ASN A 51 -50.67 -2.84 9.90
CA ASN A 51 -51.40 -2.04 10.90
C ASN A 51 -51.85 -2.80 12.18
N ARG A 52 -52.08 -2.15 13.34
CA ARG A 52 -52.50 -0.76 13.55
C ARG A 52 -52.10 -0.23 14.93
N SER A 53 -51.94 1.09 15.04
CA SER A 53 -51.63 1.80 16.29
C SER A 53 -52.81 1.93 17.26
N LYS A 54 -52.50 2.10 18.55
CA LYS A 54 -53.24 2.98 19.49
C LYS A 54 -52.40 3.31 20.73
N SER A 55 -52.54 4.53 21.23
CA SER A 55 -51.98 5.01 22.49
C SER A 55 -53.11 5.57 23.37
N LEU A 56 -52.87 5.68 24.69
CA LEU A 56 -53.41 6.71 25.60
C LEU A 56 -52.73 6.59 26.98
N GLN A 57 -52.71 7.69 27.74
CA GLN A 57 -52.12 7.82 29.09
C GLN A 57 -53.25 8.23 30.09
N PRO A 58 -53.03 8.92 31.25
CA PRO A 58 -51.89 9.00 32.19
C PRO A 58 -52.30 8.83 33.69
N VAL A 59 -51.36 8.86 34.65
CA VAL A 59 -51.60 9.04 36.11
C VAL A 59 -50.54 9.99 36.73
N LEU A 60 -50.76 10.49 37.96
CA LEU A 60 -50.07 11.63 38.62
C LEU A 60 -49.64 11.30 40.07
N SER A 61 -48.68 11.96 40.76
CA SER A 61 -47.52 12.80 40.36
C SER A 61 -46.60 13.06 41.59
N ILE A 62 -46.72 14.23 42.25
CA ILE A 62 -46.32 14.60 43.63
C ILE A 62 -44.84 14.96 43.97
N SER A 63 -44.71 16.18 44.51
CA SER A 63 -43.70 16.86 45.39
C SER A 63 -42.19 16.55 45.41
N GLU A 64 -41.42 17.61 45.12
CA GLU A 64 -40.43 18.29 45.99
C GLU A 64 -39.83 17.59 47.23
N THR A 65 -38.52 17.81 47.45
CA THR A 65 -37.99 18.24 48.77
C THR A 65 -36.64 18.98 48.61
N ASN A 66 -36.34 19.89 49.55
CA ASN A 66 -35.05 20.62 49.62
C ASN A 66 -34.11 19.98 50.66
N GLY A 67 -32.79 20.04 50.42
CA GLY A 67 -31.76 19.66 51.40
C GLY A 67 -30.48 20.47 51.25
N GLN A 68 -30.19 21.36 52.20
CA GLN A 68 -28.95 22.16 52.23
C GLN A 68 -27.97 21.64 53.27
N SER A 69 -26.67 21.79 53.04
CA SER A 69 -25.67 22.14 54.07
C SER A 69 -24.37 22.65 53.46
N LYS A 70 -23.54 23.37 54.25
CA LYS A 70 -22.28 24.00 53.83
C LYS A 70 -21.20 23.82 54.90
N ILE A 71 -19.95 23.58 54.48
CA ILE A 71 -18.68 23.96 55.13
C ILE A 71 -17.72 24.19 53.92
N ILE A 72 -17.12 25.35 53.61
CA ILE A 72 -16.10 26.16 54.32
C ILE A 72 -14.80 25.32 54.44
N GLU A 73 -13.60 25.73 54.01
CA GLU A 73 -12.91 27.02 54.19
C GLU A 73 -11.86 27.31 53.06
N GLN A 74 -11.66 28.60 52.72
CA GLN A 74 -10.39 29.39 52.55
C GLN A 74 -9.09 28.75 51.97
N LEU A 75 -8.14 29.47 51.32
CA LEU A 75 -7.97 30.91 51.04
C LEU A 75 -7.01 31.15 49.83
N ASN A 76 -6.72 32.44 49.53
CA ASN A 76 -5.67 32.98 48.63
C ASN A 76 -5.82 32.66 47.12
N THR A 77 -6.40 33.52 46.27
CA THR A 77 -5.95 34.86 45.82
C THR A 77 -4.54 34.89 45.23
N THR A 78 -4.35 35.37 44.00
CA THR A 78 -4.40 36.81 43.68
C THR A 78 -5.21 37.18 42.42
N LYS A 79 -5.55 38.48 42.29
CA LYS A 79 -6.37 39.05 41.19
C LYS A 79 -5.52 39.97 40.31
N LYS A 80 -5.78 39.97 38.98
CA LYS A 80 -5.88 41.11 38.04
C LYS A 80 -5.76 40.60 36.60
N SER A 81 -6.38 41.18 35.58
CA SER A 81 -7.57 42.05 35.53
C SER A 81 -8.18 41.95 34.13
N LYS A 82 -9.49 42.19 34.00
CA LYS A 82 -10.12 42.37 32.68
C LYS A 82 -9.55 43.59 31.98
N ASN A 83 -9.48 43.54 30.65
CA ASN A 83 -10.26 44.48 29.85
C ASN A 83 -10.64 43.88 28.49
N SER A 84 -11.76 44.35 27.95
CA SER A 84 -12.31 43.95 26.66
C SER A 84 -12.45 45.17 25.78
N GLU A 85 -12.01 45.12 24.53
CA GLU A 85 -12.59 45.97 23.49
C GLU A 85 -12.47 45.35 22.10
N THR A 86 -13.53 45.45 21.31
CA THR A 86 -13.61 44.96 19.93
C THR A 86 -13.37 46.09 18.94
N LYS A 87 -12.38 45.97 18.06
CA LYS A 87 -12.27 46.81 16.86
C LYS A 87 -11.85 45.97 15.64
N PHE A 88 -12.76 45.88 14.66
CA PHE A 88 -12.42 45.55 13.28
C PHE A 88 -11.75 46.76 12.63
N LEU A 89 -10.64 46.55 11.91
CA LEU A 89 -10.19 47.35 10.77
C LEU A 89 -9.04 46.61 10.06
N SER A 90 -9.19 46.38 8.76
CA SER A 90 -8.19 45.76 7.87
C SER A 90 -7.44 46.85 7.06
N PRO A 91 -6.46 46.50 6.21
CA PRO A 91 -5.34 45.58 6.40
C PRO A 91 -3.99 46.32 6.28
N ALA A 92 -2.87 45.69 6.68
CA ALA A 92 -1.52 46.23 6.47
C ALA A 92 -0.68 45.26 5.63
N TYR A 93 -0.15 45.75 4.50
CA TYR A 93 0.78 45.00 3.64
C TYR A 93 2.19 44.91 4.26
N PRO A 94 2.83 43.74 4.24
CA PRO A 94 4.27 43.62 4.15
C PRO A 94 4.72 43.68 2.67
N THR A 95 5.73 44.49 2.37
CA THR A 95 6.36 44.57 1.04
C THR A 95 7.26 43.36 0.73
N PRO A 96 7.56 43.07 -0.55
CA PRO A 96 8.20 41.82 -0.94
C PRO A 96 9.68 41.75 -0.54
N TYR A 97 10.09 40.59 -0.03
CA TYR A 97 11.50 40.20 0.08
C TYR A 97 12.03 39.69 -1.28
N PRO A 98 13.30 39.96 -1.63
CA PRO A 98 13.83 39.64 -2.95
C PRO A 98 14.03 38.13 -3.15
N GLN A 99 13.66 37.62 -4.33
CA GLN A 99 13.95 36.25 -4.75
C GLN A 99 15.47 36.03 -4.82
N ARG A 100 15.95 34.97 -4.16
CA ARG A 100 17.38 34.58 -4.20
C ARG A 100 17.54 33.33 -5.05
N ARG A 101 17.99 33.48 -6.30
CA ARG A 101 18.51 32.35 -7.10
C ARG A 101 19.66 31.72 -6.32
N VAL A 102 19.56 30.44 -6.02
CA VAL A 102 20.70 29.62 -5.58
C VAL A 102 21.24 28.93 -6.83
N ILE A 103 22.39 29.40 -7.31
CA ILE A 103 23.19 28.69 -8.31
C ILE A 103 24.34 28.08 -7.51
N VAL A 104 24.36 26.75 -7.41
CA VAL A 104 25.49 26.04 -6.80
C VAL A 104 26.58 25.94 -7.87
N SER A 105 27.76 26.48 -7.56
CA SER A 105 28.98 26.30 -8.35
C SER A 105 29.87 25.28 -7.64
N GLY A 106 30.29 24.24 -8.36
CA GLY A 106 31.17 23.19 -7.81
C GLY A 106 32.56 23.68 -7.38
N PRO A 107 33.38 22.79 -6.79
CA PRO A 107 34.72 23.10 -6.32
C PRO A 107 35.65 23.62 -7.42
N ARG A 108 36.65 24.41 -7.02
CA ARG A 108 37.69 24.91 -7.93
C ARG A 108 38.94 24.04 -7.82
N HIS A 109 39.33 23.35 -8.89
CA HIS A 109 40.68 22.83 -8.99
C HIS A 109 41.69 23.99 -9.07
N SER A 110 42.77 23.88 -8.29
CA SER A 110 43.94 24.75 -8.34
C SER A 110 45.01 24.15 -9.23
N GLN A 111 45.56 24.94 -10.14
CA GLN A 111 46.70 24.55 -10.99
C GLN A 111 47.98 24.39 -10.15
N ILE A 112 48.74 23.32 -10.41
CA ILE A 112 50.16 23.16 -10.08
C ILE A 112 50.85 22.52 -11.31
N ASP A 113 52.10 22.92 -11.57
CA ASP A 113 52.80 22.70 -12.84
C ASP A 113 53.36 21.28 -13.08
N LYS A 114 53.53 20.92 -14.37
CA LYS A 114 54.35 19.79 -14.80
C LYS A 114 55.85 20.13 -14.75
N PRO A 115 56.70 19.10 -14.57
CA PRO A 115 57.80 18.92 -15.51
C PRO A 115 57.84 17.49 -16.09
N THR A 116 58.47 17.35 -17.27
CA THR A 116 58.69 16.10 -18.01
C THR A 116 60.11 15.56 -17.80
N LEU A 117 60.32 14.24 -17.91
CA LEU A 117 61.21 13.60 -18.92
C LEU A 117 61.35 12.05 -18.74
N GLU A 118 61.11 11.35 -19.86
CA GLU A 118 61.80 10.15 -20.41
C GLU A 118 62.06 8.84 -19.61
N GLU A 119 61.24 7.82 -19.97
CA GLU A 119 61.61 6.46 -20.47
C GLU A 119 62.19 5.32 -19.59
N ASN A 120 61.91 4.10 -20.07
CA ASN A 120 62.20 2.73 -19.57
C ASN A 120 61.30 2.26 -18.40
N GLY A 121 60.71 1.06 -18.41
CA GLY A 121 60.60 0.02 -19.46
C GLY A 121 60.26 -1.36 -18.85
N GLU A 122 59.58 -2.22 -19.62
CA GLU A 122 59.24 -3.64 -19.30
C GLU A 122 58.33 -3.82 -18.05
N THR A 123 57.01 -3.94 -18.23
CA THR A 123 56.22 -5.20 -18.35
C THR A 123 56.27 -6.12 -17.13
N ASP A 124 55.15 -6.17 -16.41
CA ASP A 124 54.57 -7.40 -15.83
C ASP A 124 53.05 -7.31 -16.03
N GLU A 125 52.35 -8.45 -16.07
CA GLU A 125 50.92 -8.58 -16.38
C GLU A 125 50.14 -8.93 -15.10
N ASP A 126 49.27 -8.03 -14.64
CA ASP A 126 48.20 -8.31 -13.66
C ASP A 126 46.94 -7.53 -14.10
N GLU A 127 45.80 -8.23 -14.21
CA GLU A 127 44.52 -7.67 -14.69
C GLU A 127 43.69 -7.11 -13.51
N ASP A 128 44.01 -5.89 -13.05
CA ASP A 128 43.14 -5.13 -12.15
C ASP A 128 42.01 -4.44 -12.94
N ASP A 129 40.85 -5.10 -13.05
CA ASP A 129 39.60 -4.53 -13.57
C ASP A 129 39.00 -3.48 -12.59
N GLU A 130 39.70 -2.35 -12.37
CA GLU A 130 39.12 -1.15 -11.73
C GLU A 130 38.21 -0.39 -12.72
N ASP A 131 37.12 -1.04 -13.13
CA ASP A 131 36.22 -0.55 -14.19
C ASP A 131 35.39 0.67 -13.72
N GLU A 132 35.23 1.66 -14.62
CA GLU A 132 34.99 3.11 -14.41
C GLU A 132 33.69 3.55 -13.67
N ASN A 133 33.44 3.05 -12.44
CA ASN A 133 32.22 3.33 -11.66
C ASN A 133 32.15 4.73 -10.96
N GLU A 134 32.86 5.75 -11.44
CA GLU A 134 32.87 7.10 -10.81
C GLU A 134 31.60 7.94 -11.09
N ASP A 135 30.79 7.61 -12.10
CA ASP A 135 29.68 8.46 -12.61
C ASP A 135 28.26 7.97 -12.23
N GLU A 136 28.14 6.88 -11.45
CA GLU A 136 26.84 6.34 -11.03
C GLU A 136 26.12 7.24 -10.00
N SER A 137 24.81 7.36 -10.18
CA SER A 137 23.93 8.10 -9.26
C SER A 137 23.55 7.26 -8.03
N PRO A 138 23.44 7.84 -6.82
CA PRO A 138 22.95 7.13 -5.64
C PRO A 138 21.58 6.46 -5.80
N LEU A 139 20.74 6.97 -6.73
CA LEU A 139 19.45 6.38 -7.06
C LEU A 139 19.58 5.22 -8.06
N SER A 140 20.57 5.27 -8.95
CA SER A 140 20.92 4.17 -9.87
C SER A 140 21.55 3.03 -9.07
N ALA A 141 22.54 3.32 -8.21
CA ALA A 141 23.14 2.34 -7.31
C ALA A 141 22.07 1.62 -6.46
N TRP A 142 21.09 2.32 -5.89
CA TRP A 142 19.98 1.66 -5.18
C TRP A 142 19.08 0.75 -6.05
N LEU A 143 18.97 1.00 -7.36
CA LEU A 143 18.22 0.09 -8.24
C LEU A 143 18.94 -1.26 -8.36
N HIS A 144 20.28 -1.27 -8.35
CA HIS A 144 21.11 -2.46 -8.45
C HIS A 144 21.40 -3.12 -7.09
N ASP A 145 21.78 -2.34 -6.07
CA ASP A 145 22.20 -2.82 -4.75
C ASP A 145 21.07 -3.05 -3.73
N HIS A 146 21.39 -3.81 -2.68
CA HIS A 146 20.62 -3.84 -1.44
C HIS A 146 21.07 -2.73 -0.48
N VAL A 147 20.21 -1.74 -0.21
CA VAL A 147 20.43 -0.74 0.83
C VAL A 147 19.91 -1.28 2.18
N PRO A 148 20.77 -1.45 3.21
CA PRO A 148 20.45 -2.15 4.46
C PRO A 148 19.63 -1.27 5.42
N ILE A 149 18.37 -0.97 5.06
CA ILE A 149 17.40 -0.24 5.88
C ILE A 149 16.16 -1.13 6.07
N ALA A 150 16.05 -1.77 7.24
CA ALA A 150 15.03 -2.79 7.50
C ALA A 150 13.61 -2.23 7.75
N ASP A 151 13.45 -0.98 8.22
CA ASP A 151 12.15 -0.31 8.31
C ASP A 151 11.77 0.29 6.94
N SER A 152 10.67 -0.19 6.36
CA SER A 152 10.20 0.20 5.03
C SER A 152 9.80 1.68 4.92
N THR A 153 9.39 2.33 6.01
CA THR A 153 9.09 3.78 6.00
C THR A 153 10.35 4.62 6.03
N LEU A 154 11.42 4.14 6.69
CA LEU A 154 12.74 4.78 6.64
C LEU A 154 13.43 4.56 5.29
N LEU A 155 13.26 3.39 4.67
CA LEU A 155 13.69 3.15 3.29
C LEU A 155 12.94 4.08 2.32
N GLY A 156 11.62 4.20 2.46
CA GLY A 156 10.81 5.15 1.71
C GLY A 156 11.23 6.61 1.92
N GLU A 157 11.52 7.03 3.17
CA GLU A 157 12.05 8.39 3.45
C GLU A 157 13.42 8.58 2.78
N HIS A 158 14.32 7.61 2.87
CA HIS A 158 15.64 7.66 2.24
C HIS A 158 15.53 7.86 0.72
N LEU A 159 14.72 7.04 0.05
CA LEU A 159 14.53 7.10 -1.41
C LEU A 159 13.83 8.37 -1.86
N PHE A 160 12.86 8.86 -1.08
CA PHE A 160 12.30 10.18 -1.32
C PHE A 160 13.36 11.27 -1.18
N GLY A 161 14.28 11.13 -0.22
CA GLY A 161 15.46 11.99 -0.04
C GLY A 161 16.39 12.01 -1.27
N LEU A 162 16.74 10.84 -1.82
CA LEU A 162 17.51 10.74 -3.06
C LEU A 162 16.78 11.44 -4.20
N LEU A 163 15.50 11.13 -4.38
CA LEU A 163 14.67 11.68 -5.46
C LEU A 163 14.69 13.23 -5.49
N ILE A 164 14.72 13.89 -4.32
CA ILE A 164 14.78 15.36 -4.20
C ILE A 164 16.17 15.94 -3.85
N ASP A 165 17.25 15.15 -3.90
CA ASP A 165 18.61 15.64 -3.62
C ASP A 165 18.99 16.81 -4.56
N PRO A 166 19.58 17.92 -4.06
CA PRO A 166 20.15 18.14 -2.72
C PRO A 166 19.23 18.90 -1.75
N ILE A 167 17.91 18.73 -1.83
CA ILE A 167 16.94 19.40 -0.95
C ILE A 167 16.61 18.51 0.26
N PRO A 168 16.96 18.90 1.50
CA PRO A 168 16.60 18.09 2.66
C PRO A 168 15.08 17.96 2.82
N ILE A 169 14.59 16.74 3.04
CA ILE A 169 13.16 16.40 3.19
C ILE A 169 12.45 17.33 4.19
N LYS A 170 13.06 17.56 5.36
CA LYS A 170 12.56 18.45 6.41
C LYS A 170 12.48 19.94 5.99
N GLN A 171 13.20 20.35 4.93
CA GLN A 171 13.02 21.64 4.27
C GLN A 171 11.89 21.59 3.24
N PHE A 172 11.85 20.55 2.40
CA PHE A 172 10.82 20.35 1.37
C PHE A 172 9.40 20.32 1.98
N ILE A 173 9.15 19.43 2.93
CA ILE A 173 7.85 19.29 3.61
C ILE A 173 7.41 20.60 4.29
N LYS A 174 8.37 21.38 4.81
CA LYS A 174 8.09 22.62 5.55
C LYS A 174 7.81 23.84 4.65
N ARG A 175 8.30 23.86 3.41
CA ARG A 175 8.29 25.07 2.55
C ARG A 175 7.66 24.85 1.17
N THR A 176 7.86 23.69 0.58
CA THR A 176 7.59 23.39 -0.83
C THR A 176 6.34 22.54 -0.98
N TRP A 177 6.23 21.45 -0.21
CA TRP A 177 5.10 20.51 -0.26
C TRP A 177 3.75 21.23 -0.14
N GLN A 178 2.89 20.99 -1.13
CA GLN A 178 1.56 21.58 -1.27
C GLN A 178 1.53 23.12 -1.19
N ARG A 179 2.63 23.79 -1.61
CA ARG A 179 2.80 25.25 -1.54
C ARG A 179 3.41 25.83 -2.81
N GLU A 180 4.59 25.37 -3.20
CA GLU A 180 5.39 25.92 -4.30
C GLU A 180 6.04 24.82 -5.14
N THR A 181 6.25 25.11 -6.43
CA THR A 181 7.03 24.25 -7.33
C THR A 181 8.49 24.17 -6.89
N LEU A 182 9.12 23.01 -7.07
CA LEU A 182 10.57 22.83 -6.94
C LEU A 182 11.15 22.35 -8.27
N LEU A 183 12.23 23.00 -8.69
CA LEU A 183 13.04 22.62 -9.84
C LEU A 183 14.44 22.26 -9.34
N ILE A 184 14.91 21.06 -9.68
CA ILE A 184 16.27 20.58 -9.45
C ILE A 184 16.88 20.36 -10.82
N GLN A 185 17.90 21.14 -11.17
CA GLN A 185 18.68 20.92 -12.39
C GLN A 185 20.03 20.30 -12.02
N ARG A 186 20.16 18.99 -12.22
CA ARG A 186 21.31 18.21 -11.74
C ARG A 186 22.52 18.35 -12.66
N LYS A 187 22.28 18.34 -13.98
CA LYS A 187 23.34 18.20 -15.01
C LYS A 187 24.12 16.88 -14.92
N GLN A 188 23.52 15.84 -14.35
CA GLN A 188 24.02 14.47 -14.36
C GLN A 188 23.02 13.65 -15.18
N PRO A 189 23.22 13.48 -16.51
CA PRO A 189 22.27 12.78 -17.38
C PRO A 189 21.96 11.36 -16.90
N THR A 190 22.96 10.70 -16.31
CA THR A 190 22.90 9.33 -15.77
C THR A 190 22.05 9.19 -14.50
N TYR A 191 21.49 10.28 -13.95
CA TYR A 191 20.90 10.24 -12.60
C TYR A 191 19.72 9.26 -12.44
N TYR A 192 19.00 8.99 -13.53
CA TYR A 192 17.88 8.05 -13.60
C TYR A 192 18.16 6.82 -14.48
N ASN A 193 19.43 6.47 -14.70
CA ASN A 193 19.80 5.21 -15.34
C ASN A 193 19.18 4.01 -14.60
N GLY A 194 18.97 2.91 -15.33
CA GLY A 194 18.32 1.70 -14.83
C GLY A 194 16.82 1.81 -14.52
N LEU A 195 16.26 3.01 -14.33
CA LEU A 195 14.87 3.16 -13.88
C LEU A 195 13.86 2.81 -14.99
N PHE A 196 13.98 3.45 -16.15
CA PHE A 196 13.14 3.23 -17.34
C PHE A 196 13.69 3.98 -18.56
N SER A 197 13.50 3.44 -19.77
CA SER A 197 14.00 3.95 -21.05
C SER A 197 12.98 3.86 -22.19
N THR A 198 13.34 4.38 -23.36
CA THR A 198 12.59 4.20 -24.61
C THR A 198 12.73 2.77 -25.17
N SER A 199 13.78 2.00 -24.80
CA SER A 199 13.87 0.57 -25.15
C SER A 199 12.79 -0.23 -24.43
N ASP A 200 12.64 -0.01 -23.11
CA ASP A 200 11.61 -0.67 -22.31
C ASP A 200 10.21 -0.48 -22.91
N ILE A 201 9.93 0.67 -23.55
CA ILE A 201 8.64 0.91 -24.23
C ILE A 201 8.46 -0.04 -25.43
N ASP A 202 9.49 -0.28 -26.24
CA ASP A 202 9.41 -1.21 -27.38
C ASP A 202 9.28 -2.66 -26.92
N ASP A 203 10.08 -3.05 -25.92
CA ASP A 203 10.08 -4.40 -25.34
C ASP A 203 8.70 -4.70 -24.68
N ILE A 204 8.16 -3.76 -23.90
CA ILE A 204 6.80 -3.85 -23.34
C ILE A 204 5.74 -3.99 -24.44
N LEU A 205 5.84 -3.23 -25.54
CA LEU A 205 4.89 -3.29 -26.66
C LEU A 205 4.95 -4.59 -27.48
N ARG A 206 6.06 -5.33 -27.40
CA ARG A 206 6.25 -6.64 -28.05
C ARG A 206 5.73 -7.76 -27.15
N ASP A 207 6.25 -7.82 -25.93
CA ASP A 207 6.11 -8.99 -25.06
C ASP A 207 4.81 -8.96 -24.26
N ASN A 208 4.24 -7.78 -24.00
CA ASN A 208 3.01 -7.62 -23.24
C ASN A 208 1.82 -7.25 -24.15
N THR A 209 0.61 -7.50 -23.66
CA THR A 209 -0.63 -7.01 -24.29
C THR A 209 -1.07 -5.74 -23.58
N LEU A 210 -0.95 -4.61 -24.28
CA LEU A 210 -1.42 -3.29 -23.83
C LEU A 210 -2.60 -2.88 -24.71
N GLU A 211 -3.73 -2.51 -24.12
CA GLU A 211 -4.93 -2.05 -24.82
C GLU A 211 -5.00 -0.51 -24.85
N TYR A 212 -5.40 0.04 -26.00
CA TYR A 212 -5.48 1.50 -26.17
C TYR A 212 -6.58 2.13 -25.31
N GLY A 213 -6.21 3.16 -24.55
CA GLY A 213 -7.08 3.89 -23.62
C GLY A 213 -7.18 3.29 -22.23
N GLU A 214 -6.72 2.04 -22.04
CA GLU A 214 -6.56 1.39 -20.75
C GLU A 214 -5.11 1.51 -20.26
N ASN A 215 -4.17 0.85 -20.95
CA ASN A 215 -2.76 0.83 -20.53
C ASN A 215 -1.91 1.86 -21.29
N ILE A 216 -2.34 2.28 -22.48
CA ILE A 216 -1.56 3.18 -23.36
C ILE A 216 -2.42 4.18 -24.15
N ASP A 217 -1.92 5.40 -24.29
CA ASP A 217 -2.54 6.51 -25.01
C ASP A 217 -1.62 7.08 -26.09
N LEU A 218 -2.19 7.48 -27.23
CA LEU A 218 -1.56 8.26 -28.28
C LEU A 218 -2.19 9.65 -28.32
N THR A 219 -1.41 10.69 -28.10
CA THR A 219 -1.92 12.07 -27.93
C THR A 219 -1.14 13.10 -28.72
N PHE A 220 -1.85 14.08 -29.30
CA PHE A 220 -1.26 15.18 -30.03
C PHE A 220 -1.96 16.49 -29.67
N TYR A 221 -1.20 17.55 -29.39
CA TYR A 221 -1.71 18.88 -29.19
C TYR A 221 -1.55 19.72 -30.45
N ASN A 222 -2.65 19.85 -31.18
CA ASN A 222 -2.74 20.64 -32.39
C ASN A 222 -2.69 22.13 -32.05
N SER A 223 -1.51 22.74 -32.24
CA SER A 223 -1.23 24.15 -31.94
C SER A 223 -2.01 25.14 -32.80
N VAL A 224 -2.55 24.71 -33.94
CA VAL A 224 -3.37 25.55 -34.84
C VAL A 224 -4.84 25.59 -34.41
N THR A 225 -5.35 24.49 -33.81
CA THR A 225 -6.73 24.42 -33.30
C THR A 225 -6.84 24.63 -31.79
N SER A 226 -5.70 24.79 -31.11
CA SER A 226 -5.52 24.88 -29.65
C SER A 226 -6.07 23.67 -28.86
N LYS A 227 -6.09 22.47 -29.47
CA LYS A 227 -6.75 21.28 -28.89
C LYS A 227 -5.82 20.09 -28.72
N LYS A 228 -6.03 19.34 -27.63
CA LYS A 228 -5.57 17.96 -27.50
C LYS A 228 -6.48 17.04 -28.32
N GLU A 229 -5.86 16.21 -29.13
CA GLU A 229 -6.44 15.13 -29.93
C GLU A 229 -5.91 13.80 -29.35
N ARG A 230 -6.75 12.76 -29.33
CA ARG A 230 -6.38 11.39 -28.95
C ARG A 230 -6.50 10.54 -30.20
N HIS A 231 -5.40 9.92 -30.60
CA HIS A 231 -5.25 9.16 -31.86
C HIS A 231 -5.21 7.64 -31.63
N ASN A 232 -5.81 7.18 -30.54
CA ASN A 232 -5.94 5.77 -30.19
C ASN A 232 -6.76 5.00 -31.25
N PRO A 233 -6.21 3.92 -31.85
CA PRO A 233 -6.99 2.85 -32.48
C PRO A 233 -7.87 2.10 -31.46
N GLU A 234 -8.70 1.18 -31.95
CA GLU A 234 -9.42 0.21 -31.11
C GLU A 234 -8.54 -1.03 -30.84
N GLY A 235 -8.52 -1.50 -29.59
CA GLY A 235 -7.87 -2.76 -29.18
C GLY A 235 -6.37 -2.67 -28.87
N ARG A 236 -5.66 -3.80 -29.03
CA ARG A 236 -4.23 -3.95 -28.68
C ARG A 236 -3.32 -2.97 -29.41
N ALA A 237 -2.55 -2.22 -28.64
CA ALA A 237 -1.38 -1.49 -29.10
C ALA A 237 -0.28 -2.46 -29.55
N ARG A 238 0.15 -2.31 -30.80
CA ARG A 238 1.27 -3.06 -31.39
C ARG A 238 2.40 -2.09 -31.66
N ALA A 239 3.63 -2.47 -31.31
CA ALA A 239 4.83 -1.65 -31.44
C ALA A 239 4.87 -0.83 -32.76
N ALA A 240 4.73 -1.49 -33.92
CA ALA A 240 4.74 -0.81 -35.22
C ALA A 240 3.72 0.34 -35.34
N VAL A 241 2.46 0.14 -34.90
CA VAL A 241 1.40 1.16 -34.98
C VAL A 241 1.67 2.33 -34.01
N VAL A 242 2.24 2.03 -32.84
CA VAL A 242 2.67 3.05 -31.88
C VAL A 242 3.84 3.87 -32.43
N TRP A 243 4.82 3.22 -33.05
CA TRP A 243 5.98 3.90 -33.63
C TRP A 243 5.65 4.69 -34.90
N ASP A 244 4.74 4.21 -35.75
CA ASP A 244 4.22 4.97 -36.88
C ASP A 244 3.53 6.26 -36.39
N ALA A 245 2.64 6.17 -35.40
CA ALA A 245 1.97 7.34 -34.81
C ALA A 245 2.95 8.30 -34.09
N TYR A 246 4.00 7.77 -33.47
CA TYR A 246 5.09 8.58 -32.89
C TYR A 246 5.88 9.34 -33.96
N ASN A 247 6.19 8.69 -35.08
CA ASN A 247 6.83 9.34 -36.24
C ASN A 247 5.91 10.39 -36.91
N GLU A 248 4.59 10.23 -36.83
CA GLU A 248 3.60 11.25 -37.22
C GLU A 248 3.44 12.39 -36.19
N GLY A 249 4.15 12.35 -35.06
CA GLY A 249 4.22 13.43 -34.07
C GLY A 249 3.41 13.20 -32.78
N CYS A 250 2.74 12.05 -32.61
CA CYS A 250 2.02 11.74 -31.37
C CYS A 250 2.99 11.48 -30.21
N SER A 251 2.64 11.99 -29.02
CA SER A 251 3.21 11.50 -27.77
C SER A 251 2.58 10.17 -27.37
N VAL A 252 3.43 9.23 -26.94
CA VAL A 252 3.05 7.94 -26.38
C VAL A 252 3.04 8.06 -24.86
N ARG A 253 1.95 7.63 -24.22
CA ARG A 253 1.81 7.59 -22.76
C ARG A 253 1.44 6.19 -22.28
N ILE A 254 2.24 5.59 -21.39
CA ILE A 254 1.83 4.38 -20.66
C ILE A 254 1.21 4.81 -19.32
N LEU A 255 0.01 4.30 -19.03
CA LEU A 255 -0.78 4.69 -17.86
C LEU A 255 -0.34 3.95 -16.58
N ASN A 256 0.01 2.67 -16.69
CA ASN A 256 0.39 1.77 -15.59
C ASN A 256 1.79 1.15 -15.79
N PRO A 257 2.88 1.94 -15.98
CA PRO A 257 4.21 1.41 -16.33
C PRO A 257 4.82 0.49 -15.25
N HIS A 258 4.38 0.60 -13.99
CA HIS A 258 4.73 -0.30 -12.88
C HIS A 258 4.14 -1.71 -13.01
N ALA A 259 3.11 -1.93 -13.84
CA ALA A 259 2.59 -3.26 -14.16
C ALA A 259 3.61 -4.09 -14.97
N TYR A 260 4.49 -3.42 -15.71
CA TYR A 260 5.44 -4.04 -16.62
C TYR A 260 6.89 -3.89 -16.11
N SER A 261 7.36 -2.67 -15.80
CA SER A 261 8.70 -2.44 -15.24
C SER A 261 8.79 -2.79 -13.74
N THR A 262 9.71 -3.71 -13.41
CA THR A 262 10.05 -4.07 -12.03
C THR A 262 10.75 -2.91 -11.30
N ASN A 263 11.58 -2.12 -11.98
CA ASN A 263 12.32 -1.02 -11.36
C ASN A 263 11.40 0.17 -10.99
N ILE A 264 10.39 0.45 -11.82
CA ILE A 264 9.32 1.39 -11.43
C ILE A 264 8.50 0.80 -10.27
N TRP A 265 8.13 -0.48 -10.30
CA TRP A 265 7.41 -1.10 -9.17
C TRP A 265 8.22 -1.03 -7.85
N LYS A 266 9.53 -1.31 -7.88
CA LYS A 266 10.46 -1.15 -6.76
C LYS A 266 10.44 0.28 -6.22
N LEU A 267 10.56 1.29 -7.08
CA LEU A 267 10.48 2.70 -6.67
C LEU A 267 9.13 3.09 -6.04
N LEU A 268 8.01 2.73 -6.68
CA LEU A 268 6.68 3.15 -6.20
C LEU A 268 6.25 2.42 -4.92
N SER A 269 6.52 1.11 -4.81
CA SER A 269 6.18 0.30 -3.64
C SER A 269 6.97 0.69 -2.38
N CYS A 270 8.21 1.20 -2.52
CA CYS A 270 8.93 1.79 -1.40
C CYS A 270 8.48 3.23 -1.07
N LEU A 271 8.13 4.05 -2.06
CA LEU A 271 7.66 5.43 -1.81
C LEU A 271 6.29 5.48 -1.12
N GLN A 272 5.36 4.56 -1.42
CA GLN A 272 4.04 4.54 -0.77
C GLN A 272 4.09 4.27 0.74
N GLU A 273 5.09 3.52 1.22
CA GLU A 273 5.34 3.30 2.66
C GLU A 273 5.68 4.62 3.38
N TYR A 274 6.37 5.56 2.71
CA TYR A 274 6.64 6.89 3.26
C TYR A 274 5.45 7.86 3.14
N PHE A 275 4.73 7.82 2.00
CA PHE A 275 3.61 8.73 1.76
C PHE A 275 2.29 8.34 2.43
N GLY A 276 2.17 7.12 2.96
CA GLY A 276 0.93 6.61 3.57
C GLY A 276 -0.28 6.70 2.64
N SER A 277 -0.03 6.59 1.33
CA SER A 277 -1.00 6.70 0.23
C SER A 277 -0.39 6.13 -1.04
N LEU A 278 -1.20 5.69 -2.00
CA LEU A 278 -0.72 5.17 -3.28
C LEU A 278 0.18 6.20 -3.98
N VAL A 279 1.30 5.71 -4.49
CA VAL A 279 2.18 6.42 -5.42
C VAL A 279 2.06 5.75 -6.79
N GLY A 280 1.27 6.36 -7.68
CA GLY A 280 1.15 5.92 -9.08
C GLY A 280 2.17 6.64 -9.98
N ALA A 281 2.33 6.19 -11.21
CA ALA A 281 3.14 6.91 -12.19
C ALA A 281 2.63 6.74 -13.63
N ASN A 282 3.01 7.63 -14.53
CA ASN A 282 2.89 7.47 -15.98
C ASN A 282 4.22 7.75 -16.67
N THR A 283 4.47 7.13 -17.83
CA THR A 283 5.58 7.54 -18.72
C THR A 283 5.04 8.36 -19.89
N TYR A 284 5.86 9.30 -20.38
CA TYR A 284 5.46 10.29 -21.40
C TYR A 284 6.58 10.50 -22.44
N LEU A 285 6.58 9.69 -23.48
CA LEU A 285 7.49 9.78 -24.62
C LEU A 285 6.92 10.73 -25.68
N THR A 286 7.66 11.79 -26.03
CA THR A 286 7.25 12.81 -27.01
C THR A 286 8.32 12.92 -28.12
N PRO A 287 7.96 12.87 -29.42
CA PRO A 287 8.90 13.03 -30.53
C PRO A 287 9.39 14.49 -30.65
N PRO A 288 10.46 14.80 -31.40
CA PRO A 288 10.95 16.17 -31.58
C PRO A 288 9.89 17.13 -32.14
N GLY A 289 10.02 18.42 -31.80
CA GLY A 289 9.21 19.52 -32.36
C GLY A 289 7.70 19.45 -32.06
N SER A 290 7.26 18.72 -31.02
CA SER A 290 5.86 18.38 -30.79
C SER A 290 5.36 18.62 -29.36
N GLN A 291 4.05 18.50 -29.17
CA GLN A 291 3.39 18.61 -27.86
C GLN A 291 2.26 17.57 -27.82
N GLY A 292 2.17 16.76 -26.77
CA GLY A 292 1.09 15.75 -26.64
C GLY A 292 -0.20 16.28 -26.01
N PHE A 293 -0.06 17.18 -25.02
CA PHE A 293 -1.15 17.53 -24.10
C PHE A 293 -1.40 19.04 -24.04
N ALA A 294 -2.66 19.44 -23.85
CA ALA A 294 -3.04 20.84 -23.62
C ALA A 294 -2.58 21.32 -22.22
N PRO A 295 -2.58 22.64 -21.95
CA PRO A 295 -2.45 23.13 -20.59
C PRO A 295 -3.57 22.60 -19.68
N HIS A 296 -3.21 22.11 -18.50
CA HIS A 296 -4.16 21.53 -17.52
C HIS A 296 -3.54 21.56 -16.11
N TYR A 297 -4.33 21.23 -15.09
CA TYR A 297 -3.81 20.83 -13.77
C TYR A 297 -4.44 19.49 -13.34
N ASP A 298 -3.73 18.75 -12.49
CA ASP A 298 -4.24 17.51 -11.90
C ASP A 298 -4.67 17.68 -10.44
N ASP A 299 -5.25 16.61 -9.89
CA ASP A 299 -5.61 16.42 -8.48
C ASP A 299 -4.53 15.69 -7.64
N ILE A 300 -3.33 15.48 -8.19
CA ILE A 300 -2.20 14.83 -7.53
C ILE A 300 -1.00 15.74 -7.30
N ASP A 301 -0.22 15.44 -6.25
CA ASP A 301 1.11 16.02 -6.07
C ASP A 301 2.10 15.28 -6.99
N ALA A 302 2.71 16.02 -7.92
CA ALA A 302 3.45 15.46 -9.07
C ALA A 302 4.96 15.70 -8.98
N PHE A 303 5.74 14.66 -9.30
CA PHE A 303 7.19 14.70 -9.45
C PHE A 303 7.54 14.21 -10.87
N ILE A 304 7.99 15.12 -11.73
CA ILE A 304 8.46 14.80 -13.09
C ILE A 304 9.96 14.50 -13.02
N LEU A 305 10.33 13.28 -13.39
CA LEU A 305 11.71 12.80 -13.52
C LEU A 305 12.06 12.81 -15.01
N GLN A 306 12.96 13.69 -15.45
CA GLN A 306 13.35 13.78 -16.85
C GLN A 306 14.35 12.65 -17.16
N LEU A 307 13.91 11.63 -17.90
CA LEU A 307 14.68 10.41 -18.14
C LEU A 307 15.59 10.55 -19.37
N GLU A 308 15.02 10.90 -20.53
CA GLU A 308 15.77 11.05 -21.78
C GLU A 308 15.45 12.38 -22.47
N GLY A 309 16.41 12.86 -23.27
CA GLY A 309 16.21 13.98 -24.17
C GLY A 309 15.88 15.29 -23.45
N LYS A 310 15.04 16.14 -24.07
CA LYS A 310 14.76 17.51 -23.60
C LYS A 310 13.31 17.94 -23.77
N LYS A 311 12.68 18.49 -22.74
CA LYS A 311 11.30 19.02 -22.79
C LYS A 311 11.24 20.42 -22.20
N HIS A 312 10.72 21.37 -22.97
CA HIS A 312 10.45 22.73 -22.52
C HIS A 312 9.13 22.74 -21.73
N TRP A 313 9.24 22.88 -20.42
CA TRP A 313 8.13 22.94 -19.48
C TRP A 313 7.74 24.37 -19.11
N ARG A 314 6.43 24.60 -19.02
CA ARG A 314 5.84 25.83 -18.50
C ARG A 314 4.82 25.50 -17.43
N VAL A 315 5.04 26.05 -16.23
CA VAL A 315 4.18 25.87 -15.05
C VAL A 315 3.74 27.22 -14.52
N TYR A 316 2.48 27.32 -14.14
CA TYR A 316 1.78 28.51 -13.68
C TYR A 316 1.11 28.21 -12.34
N LYS A 317 0.96 29.23 -11.48
CA LYS A 317 0.16 29.08 -10.24
C LYS A 317 -1.34 28.95 -10.61
N PRO A 318 -2.17 28.35 -9.74
CA PRO A 318 -3.64 28.43 -9.83
C PRO A 318 -4.12 29.85 -10.14
N LEU A 319 -5.19 30.00 -10.95
CA LEU A 319 -5.63 31.31 -11.44
C LEU A 319 -6.29 32.18 -10.35
N ASN A 320 -6.76 31.53 -9.29
CA ASN A 320 -7.46 32.12 -8.15
C ASN A 320 -7.38 31.17 -6.93
N ASP A 321 -7.80 31.65 -5.76
CA ASP A 321 -7.73 30.90 -4.50
C ASP A 321 -8.64 29.64 -4.47
N ASP A 322 -9.72 29.59 -5.27
CA ASP A 322 -10.62 28.43 -5.34
C ASP A 322 -10.03 27.26 -6.17
N GLU A 323 -9.00 27.54 -7.00
CA GLU A 323 -8.21 26.55 -7.75
C GLU A 323 -6.96 26.07 -6.99
N VAL A 324 -6.73 26.53 -5.75
CA VAL A 324 -5.57 26.10 -4.94
C VAL A 324 -5.85 24.74 -4.29
N LEU A 325 -4.97 23.77 -4.55
CA LEU A 325 -5.05 22.39 -4.03
C LEU A 325 -6.39 21.67 -4.33
N PRO A 326 -6.86 21.66 -5.60
CA PRO A 326 -8.19 21.21 -5.97
C PRO A 326 -8.41 19.72 -5.69
N ILE A 327 -9.68 19.33 -5.59
CA ILE A 327 -10.12 17.95 -5.31
C ILE A 327 -10.24 17.12 -6.62
N LYS A 328 -10.23 17.78 -7.78
CA LYS A 328 -10.34 17.16 -9.11
C LYS A 328 -9.46 17.87 -10.13
N SER A 329 -8.92 17.09 -11.07
CA SER A 329 -8.18 17.56 -12.25
C SER A 329 -9.03 18.51 -13.11
N SER A 330 -8.37 19.40 -13.86
CA SER A 330 -9.03 20.31 -14.80
C SER A 330 -9.45 19.60 -16.08
N PHE A 331 -10.34 20.26 -16.84
CA PHE A 331 -10.42 20.00 -18.29
C PHE A 331 -9.20 20.59 -19.02
N ASP A 332 -9.01 20.21 -20.28
CA ASP A 332 -8.05 20.87 -21.18
C ASP A 332 -8.35 22.38 -21.28
N LEU A 333 -7.37 23.22 -20.92
CA LEU A 333 -7.47 24.67 -20.95
C LEU A 333 -6.99 25.23 -22.29
N ASP A 334 -7.60 26.32 -22.74
CA ASP A 334 -7.10 27.10 -23.87
C ASP A 334 -5.83 27.86 -23.46
N LYS A 335 -4.76 27.79 -24.27
CA LYS A 335 -3.52 28.57 -24.09
C LYS A 335 -3.79 30.07 -23.97
N ASN A 336 -4.85 30.59 -24.61
CA ASN A 336 -5.27 31.99 -24.50
C ASN A 336 -5.55 32.45 -23.05
N ILE A 337 -5.95 31.53 -22.15
CA ILE A 337 -6.21 31.83 -20.73
C ILE A 337 -4.91 32.19 -19.99
N ILE A 338 -3.80 31.56 -20.36
CA ILE A 338 -2.50 31.66 -19.67
C ILE A 338 -1.44 32.43 -20.47
N GLU A 339 -1.70 32.80 -21.73
CA GLU A 339 -0.80 33.56 -22.61
C GLU A 339 -0.29 34.86 -21.95
N ASN A 340 -1.17 35.59 -21.27
CA ASN A 340 -0.87 36.86 -20.63
C ASN A 340 -0.41 36.71 -19.16
N ILE A 341 -0.27 35.48 -18.67
CA ILE A 341 0.17 35.17 -17.32
C ILE A 341 1.66 34.80 -17.37
N LYS A 342 2.46 35.36 -16.47
CA LYS A 342 3.87 34.95 -16.38
C LYS A 342 3.97 33.57 -15.70
N PRO A 343 4.55 32.53 -16.34
CA PRO A 343 4.80 31.25 -15.69
C PRO A 343 5.75 31.41 -14.49
N CYS A 344 5.59 30.56 -13.47
CA CYS A 344 6.50 30.48 -12.33
C CYS A 344 7.72 29.59 -12.61
N ILE A 345 7.59 28.62 -13.51
CA ILE A 345 8.68 27.85 -14.11
C ILE A 345 8.53 27.91 -15.65
N ASP A 346 9.59 28.32 -16.35
CA ASP A 346 9.68 28.35 -17.83
C ASP A 346 11.11 27.90 -18.16
N VAL A 347 11.28 26.60 -18.45
CA VAL A 347 12.59 25.93 -18.47
C VAL A 347 12.62 24.74 -19.43
N VAL A 348 13.78 24.45 -20.00
CA VAL A 348 14.05 23.15 -20.63
C VAL A 348 14.62 22.22 -19.55
N LEU A 349 13.93 21.11 -19.27
CA LEU A 349 14.50 20.02 -18.48
C LEU A 349 15.34 19.14 -19.40
N GLU A 350 16.50 18.70 -18.90
CA GLU A 350 17.37 17.72 -19.54
C GLU A 350 17.45 16.46 -18.66
N ALA A 351 17.99 15.35 -19.17
CA ALA A 351 18.09 14.10 -18.42
C ALA A 351 18.71 14.29 -17.03
N GLY A 352 18.12 13.64 -16.02
CA GLY A 352 18.51 13.74 -14.61
C GLY A 352 17.88 14.91 -13.82
N ASP A 353 17.22 15.86 -14.49
CA ASP A 353 16.51 16.96 -13.82
C ASP A 353 15.17 16.50 -13.21
N LEU A 354 14.75 17.15 -12.11
CA LEU A 354 13.43 16.96 -11.48
C LEU A 354 12.62 18.25 -11.40
N LEU A 355 11.31 18.13 -11.67
CA LEU A 355 10.32 19.18 -11.45
C LEU A 355 9.15 18.67 -10.60
N TYR A 356 9.05 19.13 -9.35
CA TYR A 356 7.89 18.92 -8.48
C TYR A 356 6.88 20.08 -8.62
N MET A 357 5.58 19.75 -8.64
CA MET A 357 4.51 20.72 -8.50
C MET A 357 3.31 20.17 -7.69
N PRO A 358 2.71 20.99 -6.81
CA PRO A 358 1.44 20.66 -6.17
C PRO A 358 0.28 20.54 -7.16
N ARG A 359 -0.74 19.74 -6.81
CA ARG A 359 -2.03 19.73 -7.52
C ARG A 359 -2.62 21.14 -7.67
N GLY A 360 -3.27 21.40 -8.81
CA GLY A 360 -3.79 22.72 -9.20
C GLY A 360 -2.79 23.64 -9.91
N TYR A 361 -1.48 23.34 -9.93
CA TYR A 361 -0.54 24.11 -10.76
C TYR A 361 -0.74 23.77 -12.24
N ILE A 362 -1.15 24.77 -13.03
CA ILE A 362 -1.38 24.62 -14.47
C ILE A 362 -0.05 24.41 -15.17
N HIS A 363 0.06 23.39 -16.01
CA HIS A 363 1.30 23.06 -16.71
C HIS A 363 1.07 22.56 -18.14
N TYR A 364 2.12 22.67 -18.96
CA TYR A 364 2.29 21.92 -20.20
C TYR A 364 3.79 21.80 -20.54
N GLY A 365 4.15 20.78 -21.32
CA GLY A 365 5.49 20.58 -21.84
C GLY A 365 5.48 20.26 -23.33
N TYR A 366 6.45 20.77 -24.08
CA TYR A 366 6.68 20.49 -25.50
C TYR A 366 8.16 20.19 -25.78
N THR A 367 8.46 19.38 -26.78
CA THR A 367 9.85 19.12 -27.22
C THR A 367 10.37 20.23 -28.11
N LEU A 368 11.69 20.31 -28.23
CA LEU A 368 12.37 21.15 -29.21
C LEU A 368 12.62 20.34 -30.50
N ASP A 369 12.97 21.01 -31.59
CA ASP A 369 13.14 20.37 -32.91
C ASP A 369 14.35 19.41 -32.97
N ASP A 370 15.27 19.47 -31.99
CA ASP A 370 16.55 18.76 -31.96
C ASP A 370 16.57 17.49 -31.09
N ALA A 371 15.55 17.26 -30.25
CA ALA A 371 15.52 16.12 -29.32
C ALA A 371 14.10 15.59 -29.06
N HIS A 372 13.97 14.28 -28.91
CA HIS A 372 12.79 13.68 -28.27
C HIS A 372 12.81 13.95 -26.77
N SER A 373 11.80 13.45 -26.05
CA SER A 373 11.89 13.39 -24.59
C SER A 373 10.96 12.37 -23.95
N LEU A 374 11.56 11.52 -23.11
CA LEU A 374 10.89 10.61 -22.18
C LEU A 374 10.98 11.18 -20.76
N HIS A 375 9.86 11.19 -20.02
CA HIS A 375 9.88 11.41 -18.57
C HIS A 375 8.92 10.44 -17.86
N LEU A 376 9.20 10.17 -16.59
CA LEU A 376 8.29 9.51 -15.65
C LEU A 376 7.66 10.58 -14.77
N THR A 377 6.34 10.65 -14.73
CA THR A 377 5.61 11.47 -13.74
C THR A 377 5.20 10.56 -12.61
N VAL A 378 5.90 10.63 -11.48
CA VAL A 378 5.51 9.99 -10.21
C VAL A 378 4.48 10.88 -9.53
N SER A 379 3.41 10.28 -9.00
CA SER A 379 2.21 10.99 -8.57
C SER A 379 1.62 10.38 -7.30
N CYS A 380 1.20 11.20 -6.34
CA CYS A 380 0.75 10.74 -5.03
C CYS A 380 -0.31 11.66 -4.42
N TYR A 381 -0.79 11.28 -3.24
CA TYR A 381 -1.64 12.13 -2.37
C TYR A 381 -3.03 12.49 -2.93
N GLN A 382 -3.54 11.76 -3.94
CA GLN A 382 -4.91 11.94 -4.42
C GLN A 382 -5.91 11.65 -3.30
N GLN A 383 -6.91 12.51 -3.12
CA GLN A 383 -7.99 12.35 -2.12
C GLN A 383 -7.51 12.21 -0.65
N GLN A 384 -6.24 12.54 -0.37
CA GLN A 384 -5.61 12.38 0.93
C GLN A 384 -5.66 13.70 1.73
N THR A 385 -6.86 14.24 1.96
CA THR A 385 -7.04 15.56 2.62
C THR A 385 -7.80 15.49 3.94
N TRP A 386 -7.67 16.55 4.76
CA TRP A 386 -8.53 16.77 5.94
C TRP A 386 -10.02 16.74 5.61
N GLY A 387 -10.41 17.18 4.41
CA GLY A 387 -11.79 17.13 3.95
C GLY A 387 -12.28 15.71 3.68
N ASP A 388 -11.38 14.78 3.36
CA ASP A 388 -11.68 13.37 3.12
C ASP A 388 -11.79 12.61 4.45
N LEU A 389 -10.82 12.80 5.36
CA LEU A 389 -10.93 12.29 6.74
C LEU A 389 -12.22 12.77 7.43
N PHE A 390 -12.61 14.04 7.26
CA PHE A 390 -13.83 14.58 7.85
C PHE A 390 -15.14 14.03 7.24
N LYS A 391 -15.11 13.42 6.04
CA LYS A 391 -16.28 12.68 5.50
C LYS A 391 -16.53 11.38 6.27
N ILE A 392 -15.49 10.77 6.83
CA ILE A 392 -15.57 9.53 7.63
C ILE A 392 -15.82 9.88 9.11
N LEU A 393 -14.99 10.76 9.66
CA LEU A 393 -14.94 11.10 11.08
C LEU A 393 -16.18 11.82 11.60
N LEU A 394 -16.75 12.77 10.84
CA LEU A 394 -17.87 13.57 11.34
C LEU A 394 -19.19 12.78 11.42
N PRO A 395 -19.57 11.91 10.46
CA PRO A 395 -20.68 10.98 10.63
C PRO A 395 -20.50 10.06 11.83
N LYS A 396 -19.38 9.31 11.92
CA LYS A 396 -19.11 8.38 13.03
C LYS A 396 -19.15 9.07 14.40
N ALA A 397 -18.55 10.26 14.52
CA ALA A 397 -18.65 11.05 15.75
C ALA A 397 -20.09 11.47 16.08
N VAL A 398 -20.92 11.81 15.08
CA VAL A 398 -22.35 12.14 15.28
C VAL A 398 -23.15 10.92 15.70
N ASP A 399 -22.92 9.76 15.08
CA ASP A 399 -23.64 8.52 15.42
C ASP A 399 -23.23 8.02 16.80
N TYR A 400 -21.95 8.08 17.17
CA TYR A 400 -21.48 7.86 18.54
C TYR A 400 -22.13 8.83 19.55
N ALA A 401 -22.24 10.12 19.22
CA ALA A 401 -22.91 11.12 20.05
C ALA A 401 -24.43 10.86 20.17
N VAL A 402 -25.07 10.35 19.10
CA VAL A 402 -26.48 9.96 19.09
C VAL A 402 -26.71 8.68 19.91
N LYS A 403 -25.80 7.69 19.87
CA LYS A 403 -25.80 6.50 20.75
C LYS A 403 -25.64 6.91 22.23
N THR A 404 -24.60 7.68 22.56
CA THR A 404 -24.23 7.98 23.97
C THR A 404 -24.99 9.14 24.61
N ASN A 405 -25.16 10.27 23.93
CA ASN A 405 -25.52 11.54 24.55
C ASN A 405 -26.94 12.01 24.17
N VAL A 406 -27.85 12.00 25.16
CA VAL A 406 -29.27 12.35 24.97
C VAL A 406 -29.51 13.76 24.40
N LYS A 407 -28.56 14.70 24.51
CA LYS A 407 -28.70 16.06 23.94
C LYS A 407 -28.73 16.04 22.40
N PHE A 408 -28.10 15.06 21.77
CA PHE A 408 -28.14 14.85 20.31
C PHE A 408 -29.43 14.14 19.87
N ARG A 409 -30.04 13.35 20.77
CA ARG A 409 -31.37 12.73 20.58
C ARG A 409 -32.55 13.69 20.82
N GLN A 410 -32.33 14.94 21.23
CA GLN A 410 -33.41 15.91 21.48
C GLN A 410 -34.01 16.44 20.17
N GLY A 411 -35.33 16.27 20.00
CA GLY A 411 -36.06 16.73 18.82
C GLY A 411 -35.95 18.24 18.55
N LEU A 412 -35.87 18.60 17.27
CA LEU A 412 -35.71 19.99 16.83
C LEU A 412 -36.87 20.91 17.30
N PRO A 413 -36.60 22.20 17.58
CA PRO A 413 -37.63 23.15 18.02
C PRO A 413 -38.85 23.23 17.08
N LEU A 414 -40.05 23.09 17.64
CA LEU A 414 -41.31 23.10 16.89
C LEU A 414 -41.44 24.35 16.00
N GLY A 415 -41.78 24.13 14.73
CA GLY A 415 -41.93 25.19 13.74
C GLY A 415 -40.62 25.83 13.26
N TYR A 416 -39.47 25.13 13.37
CA TYR A 416 -38.20 25.60 12.80
C TYR A 416 -38.28 25.88 11.29
N LEU A 417 -39.08 25.11 10.54
CA LEU A 417 -39.34 25.31 9.11
C LEU A 417 -39.91 26.70 8.78
N ASN A 418 -40.62 27.35 9.71
CA ASN A 418 -41.11 28.72 9.53
C ASN A 418 -40.02 29.81 9.73
N GLN A 419 -38.77 29.40 9.96
CA GLN A 419 -37.66 30.24 10.41
C GLN A 419 -36.35 29.96 9.64
N PHE A 420 -36.25 28.77 9.04
CA PHE A 420 -35.11 28.26 8.27
C PHE A 420 -35.51 27.89 6.84
N GLY A 421 -34.54 27.47 6.02
CA GLY A 421 -34.71 27.31 4.57
C GLY A 421 -34.61 28.63 3.79
N LEU A 422 -34.40 28.50 2.47
CA LEU A 422 -34.06 29.60 1.56
C LEU A 422 -35.06 30.77 1.62
N ILE A 423 -36.36 30.44 1.62
CA ILE A 423 -37.50 31.39 1.65
C ILE A 423 -37.56 32.22 2.95
N HIS A 424 -36.84 31.83 4.00
CA HIS A 424 -36.85 32.51 5.31
C HIS A 424 -35.53 33.21 5.66
N SER A 425 -34.49 33.04 4.84
CA SER A 425 -33.13 33.58 5.01
C SER A 425 -33.08 35.09 5.34
N THR A 426 -33.89 35.91 4.65
CA THR A 426 -33.88 37.38 4.76
C THR A 426 -34.87 37.96 5.77
N LYS A 427 -35.71 37.13 6.42
CA LYS A 427 -36.84 37.60 7.25
C LYS A 427 -36.37 38.07 8.63
N LYS A 428 -36.08 39.37 8.77
CA LYS A 428 -35.63 40.05 10.01
C LYS A 428 -36.40 39.65 11.29
N LEU A 429 -37.71 39.43 11.21
CA LEU A 429 -38.56 39.01 12.34
C LEU A 429 -38.20 37.64 12.95
N SER A 430 -37.44 36.79 12.23
CA SER A 430 -37.02 35.47 12.70
C SER A 430 -35.71 35.49 13.53
N MET A 431 -34.93 36.57 13.46
CA MET A 431 -33.51 36.56 13.82
C MET A 431 -33.21 36.13 15.25
N LYS A 432 -34.03 36.54 16.25
CA LYS A 432 -33.82 36.14 17.66
C LYS A 432 -34.01 34.63 17.87
N LYS A 433 -34.94 33.99 17.15
CA LYS A 433 -35.13 32.54 17.24
C LYS A 433 -34.05 31.78 16.47
N ARG A 434 -33.68 32.26 15.27
CA ARG A 434 -32.53 31.74 14.51
C ARG A 434 -31.25 31.78 15.33
N ALA A 435 -30.95 32.90 15.99
CA ALA A 435 -29.77 33.04 16.85
C ALA A 435 -29.77 32.04 18.02
N LYS A 436 -30.91 31.78 18.69
CA LYS A 436 -30.99 30.74 19.72
C LYS A 436 -30.76 29.33 19.16
N PHE A 437 -31.28 29.04 17.97
CA PHE A 437 -31.06 27.76 17.29
C PHE A 437 -29.57 27.58 16.94
N HIS A 438 -28.96 28.55 16.24
CA HIS A 438 -27.53 28.53 15.92
C HIS A 438 -26.65 28.40 17.19
N ALA A 439 -26.96 29.11 18.27
CA ALA A 439 -26.22 29.00 19.53
C ALA A 439 -26.30 27.59 20.16
N ASN A 440 -27.43 26.88 20.01
CA ASN A 440 -27.49 25.48 20.45
C ASN A 440 -26.76 24.53 19.49
N CYS A 441 -26.78 24.80 18.17
CA CYS A 441 -25.98 24.03 17.21
C CYS A 441 -24.48 24.19 17.47
N HIS A 442 -23.98 25.41 17.68
CA HIS A 442 -22.58 25.63 18.07
C HIS A 442 -22.24 24.91 19.36
N ARG A 443 -23.07 25.04 20.41
CA ARG A 443 -22.87 24.34 21.68
C ARG A 443 -22.83 22.81 21.53
N LEU A 444 -23.63 22.22 20.63
CA LEU A 444 -23.60 20.78 20.34
C LEU A 444 -22.39 20.39 19.48
N LEU A 445 -21.95 21.22 18.55
CA LEU A 445 -20.72 20.99 17.78
C LEU A 445 -19.47 21.11 18.67
N ASP A 446 -19.43 22.09 19.57
CA ASP A 446 -18.37 22.23 20.59
C ASP A 446 -18.31 21.02 21.53
N GLU A 447 -19.46 20.36 21.75
CA GLU A 447 -19.58 19.14 22.56
C GLU A 447 -19.12 17.91 21.76
N LEU A 448 -19.60 17.75 20.53
CA LEU A 448 -19.19 16.72 19.57
C LEU A 448 -17.67 16.68 19.34
N LEU A 449 -17.06 17.85 19.11
CA LEU A 449 -15.62 18.03 18.87
C LEU A 449 -14.75 17.72 20.10
N ARG A 450 -15.33 17.65 21.30
CA ARG A 450 -14.62 17.36 22.57
C ARG A 450 -14.87 15.96 23.09
N GLU A 451 -16.11 15.47 22.98
CA GLU A 451 -16.57 14.24 23.62
C GLU A 451 -16.59 13.05 22.66
N SER A 452 -16.79 13.27 21.35
CA SER A 452 -17.03 12.18 20.38
C SER A 452 -15.95 12.09 19.31
N VAL A 453 -15.47 13.22 18.78
CA VAL A 453 -14.39 13.23 17.77
C VAL A 453 -13.08 12.58 18.25
N PRO A 454 -12.59 12.80 19.49
CA PRO A 454 -11.38 12.11 19.95
C PRO A 454 -11.55 10.59 20.07
N ILE A 455 -12.74 10.10 20.43
CA ILE A 455 -13.03 8.67 20.60
C ILE A 455 -13.17 7.97 19.24
N GLN A 456 -13.56 8.71 18.19
CA GLN A 456 -13.75 8.17 16.85
C GLN A 456 -12.58 8.49 15.90
N MET A 457 -11.50 9.13 16.40
CA MET A 457 -10.38 9.58 15.56
C MET A 457 -9.66 8.39 14.93
N ASP A 458 -9.12 7.49 15.75
CA ASP A 458 -8.20 6.45 15.30
C ASP A 458 -8.91 5.47 14.35
N ASN A 459 -10.10 4.98 14.73
CA ASN A 459 -10.93 4.15 13.87
C ASN A 459 -11.38 4.84 12.55
N SER A 460 -11.49 6.17 12.52
CA SER A 460 -11.75 6.89 11.25
C SER A 460 -10.49 6.99 10.37
N VAL A 461 -9.29 6.98 10.97
CA VAL A 461 -8.02 6.84 10.26
C VAL A 461 -7.82 5.41 9.78
N ASP A 462 -8.26 4.40 10.54
CA ASP A 462 -8.24 2.98 10.12
C ASP A 462 -9.13 2.74 8.89
N ILE A 463 -10.36 3.27 8.89
CA ILE A 463 -11.28 3.21 7.74
C ILE A 463 -10.73 4.02 6.55
N MET A 464 -9.99 5.11 6.79
CA MET A 464 -9.31 5.84 5.72
C MET A 464 -8.10 5.06 5.15
N ALA A 465 -7.37 4.35 6.02
CA ALA A 465 -6.27 3.47 5.65
C ALA A 465 -6.75 2.20 4.93
N GLN A 466 -7.96 1.69 5.21
CA GLN A 466 -8.58 0.58 4.47
C GLN A 466 -8.59 0.84 2.95
N LYS A 467 -8.86 2.09 2.52
CA LYS A 467 -8.75 2.46 1.09
C LYS A 467 -7.32 2.32 0.59
N PHE A 468 -6.33 2.81 1.35
CA PHE A 468 -4.93 2.64 0.99
C PHE A 468 -4.52 1.16 0.89
N MET A 469 -5.04 0.27 1.74
CA MET A 469 -4.77 -1.17 1.64
C MET A 469 -5.24 -1.78 0.31
N HIS A 470 -6.33 -1.26 -0.29
CA HIS A 470 -6.78 -1.68 -1.63
C HIS A 470 -6.05 -0.95 -2.77
N ASP A 471 -5.78 0.33 -2.60
CA ASP A 471 -5.09 1.16 -3.60
C ASP A 471 -3.61 0.76 -3.79
N ALA A 472 -2.94 0.30 -2.73
CA ALA A 472 -1.50 0.11 -2.68
C ALA A 472 -0.98 -0.96 -3.64
N LEU A 473 0.22 -0.74 -4.19
CA LEU A 473 0.96 -1.79 -4.89
C LEU A 473 1.39 -2.88 -3.89
N PRO A 474 1.51 -4.15 -4.29
CA PRO A 474 2.15 -5.16 -3.47
C PRO A 474 3.61 -4.78 -3.17
N PRO A 475 4.17 -5.20 -2.03
CA PRO A 475 5.58 -5.00 -1.73
C PRO A 475 6.45 -5.84 -2.67
N ILE A 476 7.50 -5.25 -3.25
CA ILE A 476 8.57 -6.04 -3.85
C ILE A 476 9.50 -6.57 -2.75
N LEU A 477 10.05 -7.76 -2.95
CA LEU A 477 11.03 -8.41 -2.08
C LEU A 477 12.39 -8.50 -2.79
N THR A 478 13.50 -8.27 -2.09
CA THR A 478 14.83 -8.63 -2.61
C THR A 478 15.03 -10.15 -2.57
N ALA A 479 16.02 -10.69 -3.28
CA ALA A 479 16.29 -12.14 -3.26
C ALA A 479 16.53 -12.68 -1.83
N GLU A 480 17.28 -11.97 -1.00
CA GLU A 480 17.49 -12.28 0.42
C GLU A 480 16.19 -12.27 1.25
N GLU A 481 15.25 -11.38 0.93
CA GLU A 481 13.94 -11.37 1.59
C GLU A 481 13.06 -12.55 1.13
N GLN A 482 13.12 -12.90 -0.15
CA GLN A 482 12.39 -14.04 -0.71
C GLN A 482 12.80 -15.35 -0.02
N LEU A 483 14.11 -15.57 0.18
CA LEU A 483 14.69 -16.71 0.90
C LEU A 483 14.26 -16.85 2.38
N THR A 484 13.57 -15.85 2.96
CA THR A 484 13.09 -15.90 4.36
C THR A 484 11.56 -15.70 4.46
N THR A 485 10.85 -15.99 3.37
CA THR A 485 9.38 -15.92 3.26
C THR A 485 8.83 -17.10 2.48
N ILE A 486 7.52 -17.35 2.60
CA ILE A 486 6.73 -18.30 1.80
C ILE A 486 6.88 -18.14 0.27
N GLN A 487 7.52 -17.07 -0.20
CA GLN A 487 7.78 -16.84 -1.62
C GLN A 487 8.81 -17.82 -2.19
N GLU A 488 9.82 -18.22 -1.40
CA GLU A 488 10.82 -19.21 -1.82
C GLU A 488 11.09 -20.31 -0.76
N GLN A 489 10.73 -20.13 0.51
CA GLN A 489 10.69 -21.21 1.50
C GLN A 489 9.33 -21.93 1.44
N GLY A 490 9.32 -23.23 1.73
CA GLY A 490 8.12 -24.08 1.64
C GLY A 490 8.29 -25.28 0.72
N GLU A 491 7.29 -26.15 0.73
CA GLU A 491 7.26 -27.41 -0.01
C GLU A 491 7.35 -27.22 -1.53
N ARG A 492 8.21 -27.99 -2.19
CA ARG A 492 8.43 -27.94 -3.65
C ARG A 492 8.38 -29.31 -4.30
N TRP A 493 8.03 -29.34 -5.58
CA TRP A 493 8.09 -30.55 -6.39
C TRP A 493 9.53 -30.88 -6.79
N ASN A 494 10.10 -31.93 -6.22
CA ASN A 494 11.40 -32.46 -6.61
C ASN A 494 11.22 -33.43 -7.78
N SER A 495 11.79 -33.09 -8.94
CA SER A 495 11.65 -33.88 -10.16
C SER A 495 12.56 -35.11 -10.21
N ASP A 496 13.65 -35.14 -9.44
CA ASP A 496 14.60 -36.26 -9.40
C ASP A 496 14.12 -37.33 -8.41
N LEU A 497 13.57 -36.92 -7.26
CA LEU A 497 12.93 -37.82 -6.29
C LEU A 497 11.46 -38.13 -6.64
N ASN A 498 10.86 -37.41 -7.61
CA ASN A 498 9.45 -37.53 -8.03
C ASN A 498 8.46 -37.45 -6.83
N ARG A 499 8.81 -36.65 -5.81
CA ARG A 499 8.01 -36.37 -4.61
C ARG A 499 8.05 -34.89 -4.28
N VAL A 500 7.18 -34.47 -3.36
CA VAL A 500 7.32 -33.17 -2.69
C VAL A 500 8.49 -33.24 -1.71
N SER A 501 9.31 -32.18 -1.67
CA SER A 501 10.48 -32.03 -0.81
C SER A 501 10.56 -30.60 -0.24
N SER A 502 11.60 -30.30 0.55
CA SER A 502 11.80 -29.03 1.25
C SER A 502 10.65 -28.70 2.21
N VAL A 503 10.15 -29.70 2.94
CA VAL A 503 9.21 -29.47 4.03
C VAL A 503 9.89 -28.64 5.12
N VAL A 504 9.24 -27.57 5.56
CA VAL A 504 9.72 -26.66 6.61
C VAL A 504 8.60 -26.43 7.61
N GLU A 505 8.93 -26.43 8.90
CA GLU A 505 7.98 -26.08 9.96
C GLU A 505 8.43 -24.80 10.69
N LEU A 506 7.47 -24.10 11.29
CA LEU A 506 7.74 -22.94 12.13
C LEU A 506 7.87 -23.40 13.58
N GLU A 507 9.06 -23.29 14.15
CA GLU A 507 9.33 -23.74 15.53
C GLU A 507 9.05 -22.65 16.59
N PRO A 508 8.85 -23.02 17.87
CA PRO A 508 8.63 -22.08 18.96
C PRO A 508 9.69 -20.97 19.08
N ASP A 509 10.96 -21.26 18.84
CA ASP A 509 12.03 -20.27 18.93
C ASP A 509 12.27 -19.49 17.61
N THR A 510 11.63 -19.91 16.51
CA THR A 510 11.76 -19.28 15.18
C THR A 510 11.51 -17.79 15.27
N ARG A 511 12.47 -16.99 14.79
CA ARG A 511 12.47 -15.54 14.94
C ARG A 511 11.82 -14.86 13.73
N ILE A 512 10.75 -14.11 13.97
CA ILE A 512 9.90 -13.48 12.94
C ILE A 512 9.75 -11.97 13.13
N ARG A 513 9.39 -11.26 12.05
CA ARG A 513 8.93 -9.87 12.06
C ARG A 513 7.91 -9.61 10.95
N LEU A 514 7.15 -8.52 11.02
CA LEU A 514 6.33 -8.05 9.89
C LEU A 514 7.20 -7.79 8.65
N LEU A 515 6.66 -8.09 7.47
CA LEU A 515 7.36 -7.91 6.20
C LEU A 515 7.68 -6.42 5.92
N ARG A 516 6.68 -5.56 6.11
CA ARG A 516 6.73 -4.09 5.93
C ARG A 516 5.92 -3.42 7.05
N ARG A 517 6.14 -2.13 7.28
CA ARG A 517 5.34 -1.33 8.25
C ARG A 517 3.87 -1.24 7.87
N HIS A 518 3.55 -1.22 6.57
CA HIS A 518 2.20 -0.99 6.07
C HIS A 518 1.69 -2.11 5.15
N CYS A 519 2.20 -3.34 5.29
CA CYS A 519 1.64 -4.50 4.59
C CYS A 519 0.29 -4.99 5.16
N LEU A 520 -0.12 -4.52 6.35
CA LEU A 520 -1.31 -4.96 7.08
C LEU A 520 -1.95 -3.79 7.85
N ARG A 521 -3.28 -3.75 7.97
CA ARG A 521 -4.02 -2.78 8.79
C ARG A 521 -5.27 -3.40 9.40
N VAL A 522 -5.37 -3.37 10.72
CA VAL A 522 -6.57 -3.77 11.48
C VAL A 522 -7.61 -2.65 11.44
N VAL A 523 -8.90 -3.00 11.29
CA VAL A 523 -10.04 -2.08 11.34
C VAL A 523 -11.19 -2.73 12.12
N GLU A 524 -11.72 -2.00 13.10
CA GLU A 524 -12.98 -2.35 13.77
C GLU A 524 -14.17 -1.73 13.02
N HIS A 525 -15.23 -2.52 12.77
CA HIS A 525 -16.44 -2.05 12.08
C HIS A 525 -17.62 -1.83 13.04
N ASP A 526 -18.46 -0.83 12.74
CA ASP A 526 -19.69 -0.56 13.50
C ASP A 526 -20.74 -1.66 13.27
N HIS A 527 -21.08 -2.42 14.32
CA HIS A 527 -22.16 -3.41 14.31
C HIS A 527 -23.50 -2.88 13.81
N ASN A 528 -24.26 -3.72 13.09
CA ASN A 528 -25.71 -3.57 12.91
C ASN A 528 -26.51 -4.39 13.93
N ASP A 529 -26.02 -5.58 14.32
CA ASP A 529 -26.65 -6.50 15.28
C ASP A 529 -25.63 -6.95 16.36
N GLU A 530 -26.11 -7.40 17.52
CA GLU A 530 -25.31 -7.58 18.75
C GLU A 530 -24.60 -8.95 18.86
N ASP A 531 -24.81 -9.87 17.92
CA ASP A 531 -24.42 -11.29 18.02
C ASP A 531 -23.24 -11.73 17.09
N ASP A 532 -22.72 -10.87 16.21
CA ASP A 532 -21.61 -11.22 15.30
C ASP A 532 -20.24 -11.10 16.00
N GLU A 533 -19.46 -12.19 16.01
CA GLU A 533 -18.11 -12.24 16.62
C GLU A 533 -17.05 -11.52 15.75
N ASP A 534 -17.24 -11.49 14.42
CA ASP A 534 -16.32 -11.00 13.37
C ASP A 534 -16.24 -9.46 13.22
N ASN A 535 -16.29 -8.68 14.31
CA ASN A 535 -16.35 -7.21 14.22
C ASN A 535 -15.01 -6.51 13.91
N ILE A 536 -13.92 -7.27 13.81
CA ILE A 536 -12.55 -6.78 13.57
C ILE A 536 -11.92 -7.54 12.40
N VAL A 537 -11.46 -6.80 11.39
CA VAL A 537 -10.88 -7.36 10.15
C VAL A 537 -9.52 -6.72 9.90
N ALA A 538 -8.53 -7.52 9.52
CA ALA A 538 -7.28 -7.01 8.97
C ALA A 538 -7.29 -7.04 7.44
N TYR A 539 -6.81 -5.97 6.83
CA TYR A 539 -6.64 -5.80 5.39
C TYR A 539 -5.15 -5.78 5.06
N TYR A 540 -4.72 -6.36 3.94
CA TYR A 540 -3.30 -6.46 3.58
C TYR A 540 -3.01 -6.22 2.10
N THR A 541 -1.74 -5.90 1.80
CA THR A 541 -1.27 -5.54 0.44
C THR A 541 -0.47 -6.62 -0.27
N THR A 542 -0.05 -7.69 0.41
CA THR A 542 0.82 -8.74 -0.18
C THR A 542 0.16 -9.44 -1.37
N ASP A 543 -1.14 -9.73 -1.26
CA ASP A 543 -1.96 -10.28 -2.34
C ASP A 543 -2.46 -9.24 -3.37
N ASN A 544 -2.06 -7.96 -3.31
CA ASN A 544 -2.53 -6.98 -4.29
C ASN A 544 -1.91 -7.23 -5.68
N ALA A 545 -2.67 -6.92 -6.73
CA ALA A 545 -2.14 -6.94 -8.09
C ALA A 545 -1.28 -5.68 -8.36
N ARG A 546 -0.31 -5.79 -9.29
CA ARG A 546 0.42 -4.62 -9.81
C ARG A 546 -0.49 -3.71 -10.67
N ASN A 547 -1.57 -4.25 -11.22
CA ASN A 547 -2.67 -3.46 -11.76
C ASN A 547 -3.61 -3.05 -10.61
N TYR A 548 -3.90 -1.75 -10.53
CA TYR A 548 -4.77 -1.18 -9.49
C TYR A 548 -6.17 -1.83 -9.49
N HIS A 549 -6.59 -2.32 -8.32
CA HIS A 549 -7.92 -2.94 -8.07
C HIS A 549 -8.28 -4.14 -8.98
N ASP A 550 -7.32 -4.73 -9.70
CA ASP A 550 -7.44 -5.95 -10.52
C ASP A 550 -7.64 -7.23 -9.65
N ARG A 551 -7.49 -7.08 -8.32
CA ARG A 551 -7.94 -8.03 -7.29
C ARG A 551 -8.88 -7.33 -6.30
N PRO A 552 -9.83 -8.07 -5.68
CA PRO A 552 -10.62 -7.55 -4.57
C PRO A 552 -9.72 -7.19 -3.37
N LEU A 553 -10.23 -6.34 -2.48
CA LEU A 553 -9.54 -6.00 -1.23
C LEU A 553 -9.38 -7.25 -0.35
N SER A 554 -8.12 -7.68 -0.16
CA SER A 554 -7.72 -8.86 0.61
C SER A 554 -8.02 -8.70 2.11
N THR A 555 -8.55 -9.76 2.73
CA THR A 555 -8.99 -9.75 4.14
C THR A 555 -8.47 -10.96 4.93
N LEU A 556 -8.31 -10.75 6.25
CA LEU A 556 -7.98 -11.76 7.26
C LEU A 556 -8.85 -11.47 8.49
N GLY A 557 -9.62 -12.46 8.97
CA GLY A 557 -10.42 -12.33 10.19
C GLY A 557 -9.53 -12.35 11.44
N VAL A 558 -9.78 -11.46 12.41
CA VAL A 558 -8.89 -11.28 13.59
C VAL A 558 -9.66 -11.47 14.90
N ASP A 559 -9.48 -12.64 15.51
CA ASP A 559 -9.96 -12.95 16.86
C ASP A 559 -9.35 -11.98 17.89
N LYS A 560 -10.15 -11.55 18.88
CA LYS A 560 -9.73 -10.57 19.91
C LYS A 560 -8.58 -11.08 20.77
N GLU A 561 -8.50 -12.40 20.92
CA GLU A 561 -7.42 -13.16 21.54
C GLU A 561 -6.07 -12.96 20.82
N THR A 562 -6.06 -12.73 19.50
CA THR A 562 -4.83 -12.57 18.70
C THR A 562 -4.28 -11.14 18.65
N LEU A 563 -5.14 -10.14 18.93
CA LEU A 563 -4.77 -8.72 18.87
C LEU A 563 -3.50 -8.36 19.68
N PRO A 564 -3.26 -8.85 20.91
CA PRO A 564 -2.05 -8.49 21.66
C PRO A 564 -0.76 -8.94 20.98
N ALA A 565 -0.77 -10.05 20.23
CA ALA A 565 0.40 -10.50 19.48
C ALA A 565 0.61 -9.64 18.23
N LEU A 566 -0.47 -9.24 17.57
CA LEU A 566 -0.39 -8.35 16.42
C LEU A 566 0.07 -6.94 16.81
N GLU A 567 -0.44 -6.40 17.93
CA GLU A 567 0.06 -5.16 18.55
C GLU A 567 1.56 -5.26 18.85
N MET A 568 2.02 -6.37 19.42
CA MET A 568 3.45 -6.57 19.72
C MET A 568 4.30 -6.55 18.44
N LEU A 569 3.87 -7.25 17.38
CA LEU A 569 4.56 -7.24 16.07
C LEU A 569 4.67 -5.83 15.47
N PHE A 570 3.61 -5.02 15.55
CA PHE A 570 3.64 -3.61 15.12
C PHE A 570 4.51 -2.69 16.02
N MET A 571 4.64 -3.03 17.31
CA MET A 571 5.46 -2.27 18.26
C MET A 571 6.96 -2.54 18.13
N ILE A 572 7.37 -3.78 17.82
CA ILE A 572 8.79 -4.14 17.69
C ILE A 572 9.39 -3.83 16.32
N TYR A 573 8.57 -3.81 15.25
CA TYR A 573 9.06 -3.66 13.88
C TYR A 573 10.00 -2.43 13.71
N PRO A 574 11.20 -2.60 13.12
CA PRO A 574 11.63 -3.74 12.29
C PRO A 574 12.34 -4.90 13.02
N GLU A 575 12.39 -4.91 14.36
CA GLU A 575 13.08 -5.97 15.12
C GLU A 575 12.35 -7.33 15.05
N TYR A 576 13.11 -8.42 15.24
CA TYR A 576 12.61 -9.80 15.26
C TYR A 576 12.29 -10.30 16.68
N ILE A 577 11.28 -11.17 16.79
CA ILE A 577 10.86 -11.87 18.02
C ILE A 577 10.65 -13.36 17.76
N SER A 578 10.97 -14.23 18.73
CA SER A 578 10.63 -15.66 18.68
C SER A 578 9.12 -15.90 18.87
N ILE A 579 8.57 -16.92 18.21
CA ILE A 579 7.14 -17.26 18.29
C ILE A 579 6.69 -17.51 19.74
N ASP A 580 7.53 -18.14 20.57
CA ASP A 580 7.29 -18.46 21.98
C ASP A 580 6.96 -17.23 22.84
N SER A 581 7.49 -16.07 22.46
CA SER A 581 7.45 -14.82 23.21
C SER A 581 6.24 -13.95 22.87
N LEU A 582 5.44 -14.34 21.87
CA LEU A 582 4.17 -13.68 21.56
C LEU A 582 3.16 -13.85 22.72
N PRO A 583 2.35 -12.82 23.05
CA PRO A 583 1.46 -12.79 24.22
C PRO A 583 0.13 -13.56 24.04
N LEU A 584 0.19 -14.77 23.47
CA LEU A 584 -0.96 -15.69 23.35
C LEU A 584 -0.90 -16.82 24.40
N ALA A 585 -2.02 -17.51 24.60
CA ALA A 585 -2.25 -18.39 25.75
C ALA A 585 -1.46 -19.71 25.70
N THR A 586 -1.44 -20.40 24.56
CA THR A 586 -0.68 -21.64 24.35
C THR A 586 0.37 -21.48 23.25
N ILE A 587 1.25 -22.47 23.08
CA ILE A 587 2.17 -22.47 21.93
C ILE A 587 1.44 -22.84 20.62
N GLU A 588 0.42 -23.72 20.66
CA GLU A 588 -0.43 -24.07 19.52
C GLU A 588 -1.08 -22.80 18.91
N ASP A 589 -1.59 -21.89 19.75
CA ASP A 589 -2.15 -20.61 19.30
C ASP A 589 -1.11 -19.72 18.59
N LYS A 590 0.14 -19.70 19.09
CA LYS A 590 1.22 -18.83 18.55
C LYS A 590 1.72 -19.34 17.21
N ILE A 591 1.94 -20.65 17.10
CA ILE A 591 2.36 -21.30 15.85
C ILE A 591 1.24 -21.09 14.81
N THR A 592 -0.02 -21.42 15.13
CA THR A 592 -1.17 -21.23 14.23
C THR A 592 -1.30 -19.78 13.76
N PHE A 593 -1.24 -18.81 14.67
CA PHE A 593 -1.32 -17.38 14.34
C PHE A 593 -0.19 -16.93 13.40
N VAL A 594 1.05 -17.38 13.64
CA VAL A 594 2.19 -17.01 12.81
C VAL A 594 2.18 -17.75 11.46
N SER A 595 1.77 -19.02 11.40
CA SER A 595 1.59 -19.76 10.14
C SER A 595 0.65 -19.03 9.20
N THR A 596 -0.55 -18.61 9.65
CA THR A 596 -1.49 -17.88 8.79
C THR A 596 -0.95 -16.50 8.36
N LEU A 597 -0.14 -15.83 9.18
CA LEU A 597 0.56 -14.61 8.74
C LEU A 597 1.66 -14.91 7.71
N TYR A 598 2.37 -16.04 7.85
CA TYR A 598 3.45 -16.46 6.96
C TYR A 598 2.92 -16.93 5.61
N GLU A 599 1.87 -17.75 5.59
CA GLU A 599 1.10 -18.16 4.41
C GLU A 599 0.62 -16.98 3.56
N LYS A 600 0.23 -15.87 4.20
CA LYS A 600 -0.18 -14.62 3.53
C LYS A 600 0.98 -13.64 3.26
N GLY A 601 2.23 -14.06 3.49
CA GLY A 601 3.45 -13.28 3.27
C GLY A 601 3.60 -12.05 4.18
N LEU A 602 2.84 -11.97 5.27
CA LEU A 602 2.76 -10.78 6.14
C LEU A 602 3.94 -10.68 7.12
N VAL A 603 4.66 -11.79 7.34
CA VAL A 603 5.87 -11.88 8.16
C VAL A 603 7.01 -12.54 7.38
N ARG A 604 8.26 -12.25 7.78
CA ARG A 604 9.48 -12.98 7.35
C ARG A 604 10.24 -13.52 8.56
N THR A 605 10.98 -14.60 8.36
CA THR A 605 11.91 -15.17 9.35
C THR A 605 13.24 -14.41 9.37
N GLU A 606 14.02 -14.55 10.45
CA GLU A 606 15.36 -13.95 10.57
C GLU A 606 16.41 -14.72 9.75
N TYR A 607 16.21 -16.04 9.62
CA TYR A 607 17.04 -16.97 8.86
C TYR A 607 16.17 -17.84 7.95
N GLU A 608 16.79 -18.60 7.05
CA GLU A 608 16.12 -19.67 6.30
C GLU A 608 15.61 -20.75 7.25
N LEU A 609 14.56 -21.48 6.87
CA LEU A 609 14.00 -22.56 7.69
C LEU A 609 14.69 -23.88 7.37
N GLU A 610 14.95 -24.69 8.39
CA GLU A 610 15.60 -26.01 8.21
C GLU A 610 14.61 -27.01 7.57
N HIS A 611 15.10 -27.80 6.61
CA HIS A 611 14.29 -28.77 5.87
C HIS A 611 14.23 -30.12 6.61
N SER A 612 13.03 -30.66 6.83
CA SER A 612 12.84 -31.91 7.60
C SER A 612 13.03 -33.20 6.80
N ASP A 613 13.22 -33.14 5.47
CA ASP A 613 13.48 -34.28 4.58
C ASP A 613 14.84 -35.01 4.84
N GLY A 614 15.56 -34.65 5.90
CA GLY A 614 16.95 -35.05 6.16
C GLY A 614 17.16 -36.39 6.88
N GLU A 615 16.12 -37.22 7.05
CA GLU A 615 16.21 -38.44 7.89
C GLU A 615 15.44 -39.67 7.32
N ASP A 616 15.18 -39.73 6.00
CA ASP A 616 14.64 -40.93 5.34
C ASP A 616 15.77 -41.93 4.94
N GLU A 617 16.05 -42.88 5.83
CA GLU A 617 16.51 -44.26 5.54
C GLU A 617 17.76 -44.48 4.64
N GLU A 618 18.97 -44.25 5.19
CA GLU A 618 20.11 -45.18 4.99
C GLU A 618 20.18 -46.17 6.19
N GLU A 619 19.15 -47.00 6.38
CA GLU A 619 19.16 -48.09 7.39
C GLU A 619 19.15 -49.49 6.74
N ASP A 620 20.31 -50.15 6.79
CA ASP A 620 20.53 -51.60 6.82
C ASP A 620 19.78 -52.52 5.80
N GLU A 621 20.19 -52.48 4.52
CA GLU A 621 20.26 -53.73 3.73
C GLU A 621 21.30 -54.67 4.36
N SER A 622 20.86 -55.46 5.36
CA SER A 622 21.65 -56.52 5.99
C SER A 622 21.13 -57.89 5.54
N ASP A 623 21.83 -58.49 4.57
CA ASP A 623 21.47 -59.75 3.90
C ASP A 623 21.04 -60.87 4.88
N ASN A 624 19.85 -61.43 4.66
CA ASN A 624 19.42 -62.72 5.23
C ASN A 624 18.55 -63.48 4.21
N ASP A 625 19.15 -63.84 3.07
CA ASP A 625 18.56 -64.78 2.11
C ASP A 625 18.75 -66.24 2.59
N GLU A 626 17.67 -66.95 2.91
CA GLU A 626 17.62 -68.42 2.94
C GLU A 626 16.28 -68.94 2.36
N GLU A 627 16.24 -69.24 1.06
CA GLU A 627 15.38 -70.29 0.49
C GLU A 627 16.19 -71.15 -0.51
N ASP A 628 16.23 -72.46 -0.27
CA ASP A 628 16.86 -73.46 -1.16
C ASP A 628 15.92 -73.84 -2.33
N GLU A 629 16.44 -73.97 -3.55
CA GLU A 629 15.87 -74.87 -4.57
C GLU A 629 16.93 -75.78 -5.22
N SER A 630 16.47 -76.92 -5.76
CA SER A 630 17.25 -78.16 -5.79
C SER A 630 18.12 -78.43 -7.01
N ASP A 631 19.21 -79.16 -6.77
CA ASP A 631 20.21 -79.67 -7.71
C ASP A 631 19.66 -80.64 -8.79
N SER A 632 20.31 -80.71 -9.96
CA SER A 632 20.24 -81.87 -10.87
C SER A 632 21.38 -81.98 -11.91
N ASP A 633 22.47 -82.61 -11.46
CA ASP A 633 23.27 -83.65 -12.14
C ASP A 633 24.16 -83.40 -13.41
N GLU A 634 25.38 -83.95 -13.26
CA GLU A 634 26.32 -84.58 -14.24
C GLU A 634 27.32 -83.76 -15.12
N GLU A 635 28.60 -83.83 -14.69
CA GLU A 635 29.88 -84.06 -15.43
C GLU A 635 30.36 -83.10 -16.56
N ASP A 636 31.66 -82.77 -16.72
CA ASP A 636 32.94 -83.06 -16.02
C ASP A 636 33.94 -81.89 -16.28
N GLY A 637 34.98 -81.66 -15.46
CA GLY A 637 35.83 -80.46 -15.68
C GLY A 637 37.05 -80.07 -14.79
N LEU A 638 37.54 -80.87 -13.85
CA LEU A 638 38.88 -80.73 -13.20
C LEU A 638 39.35 -79.38 -12.55
N VAL A 639 39.53 -79.38 -11.21
CA VAL A 639 40.80 -79.12 -10.45
C VAL A 639 40.55 -78.51 -9.04
N LEU A 640 40.64 -79.36 -8.02
CA LEU A 640 41.31 -79.18 -6.69
C LEU A 640 41.59 -77.72 -6.21
N LYS A 641 41.21 -77.21 -5.01
CA LYS A 641 40.96 -77.81 -3.67
C LYS A 641 40.68 -76.65 -2.63
N ARG A 642 40.32 -76.72 -1.32
CA ARG A 642 40.17 -77.78 -0.28
C ARG A 642 39.58 -77.24 1.09
N GLN A 643 38.49 -77.86 1.62
CA GLN A 643 38.07 -77.91 3.06
C GLN A 643 37.57 -76.60 3.76
N LYS A 644 36.66 -76.60 4.77
CA LYS A 644 36.23 -77.68 5.72
C LYS A 644 34.89 -77.41 6.51
N VAL A 645 34.00 -78.43 6.64
CA VAL A 645 33.09 -78.76 7.81
C VAL A 645 31.97 -77.77 8.22
N ARG A 646 30.65 -78.10 8.13
CA ARG A 646 29.75 -79.04 8.93
C ARG A 646 29.24 -78.44 10.27
N ASN A 647 28.01 -78.64 10.79
CA ASN A 647 26.88 -79.60 10.65
C ASN A 647 25.52 -78.80 10.89
N GLU A 648 24.32 -79.10 10.37
CA GLU A 648 23.37 -80.25 10.63
C GLU A 648 22.95 -80.40 12.12
N SER A 649 21.68 -80.65 12.53
CA SER A 649 20.40 -80.91 11.82
C SER A 649 19.19 -81.06 12.79
N THR A 650 17.96 -81.24 12.27
CA THR A 650 16.84 -82.13 12.77
C THR A 650 16.18 -81.88 14.15
N ASP A 651 14.89 -82.16 14.45
CA ASP A 651 13.69 -82.69 13.74
C ASP A 651 12.45 -82.59 14.70
N ASP A 652 11.21 -82.77 14.19
CA ASP A 652 9.99 -83.35 14.83
C ASP A 652 9.42 -82.75 16.17
N ASP A 653 8.15 -82.90 16.60
CA ASP A 653 6.83 -83.28 16.01
C ASP A 653 5.68 -82.91 17.01
N ASP A 654 4.43 -83.23 16.63
CA ASP A 654 3.27 -83.63 17.47
C ASP A 654 2.52 -82.65 18.43
N ASP A 655 1.21 -82.54 18.15
CA ASP A 655 0.04 -82.81 19.03
C ASP A 655 -0.52 -81.88 20.15
N ASP A 656 -1.86 -81.76 20.05
CA ASP A 656 -2.91 -81.92 21.09
C ASP A 656 -3.38 -80.82 22.09
N ASP A 657 -4.70 -80.94 22.32
CA ASP A 657 -5.53 -80.69 23.52
C ASP A 657 -5.79 -79.27 24.09
N ASP A 658 -7.05 -78.85 23.84
CA ASP A 658 -8.12 -78.63 24.84
C ASP A 658 -8.29 -77.36 25.71
N ASP A 659 -9.58 -77.09 25.94
CA ASP A 659 -10.26 -76.62 27.16
C ASP A 659 -10.09 -75.18 27.72
N ASP A 660 -11.13 -74.39 27.43
CA ASP A 660 -12.15 -73.90 28.40
C ASP A 660 -11.99 -72.60 29.25
N GLU A 661 -13.19 -72.13 29.61
CA GLU A 661 -13.64 -71.13 30.62
C GLU A 661 -13.11 -69.68 30.49
N ASP A 662 -13.92 -68.63 30.27
CA ASP A 662 -15.21 -68.13 30.85
C ASP A 662 -15.05 -67.17 32.06
N GLU A 663 -16.16 -66.48 32.36
CA GLU A 663 -16.44 -65.56 33.49
C GLU A 663 -15.80 -64.14 33.46
N ASP A 664 -16.57 -63.24 32.83
CA ASP A 664 -17.15 -62.02 33.43
C ASP A 664 -16.77 -61.64 34.88
N VAL A 665 -16.79 -60.33 35.18
CA VAL A 665 -17.57 -59.75 36.31
C VAL A 665 -17.64 -58.22 36.23
N ASP A 666 -18.79 -57.65 36.57
CA ASP A 666 -19.09 -56.21 36.64
C ASP A 666 -18.46 -55.49 37.87
N ASP A 667 -18.51 -54.15 37.93
CA ASP A 667 -19.55 -53.43 38.70
C ASP A 667 -19.48 -51.89 38.52
N ASP A 668 -20.59 -51.20 38.76
CA ASP A 668 -20.77 -49.74 38.66
C ASP A 668 -20.28 -48.97 39.92
N ASN A 669 -19.96 -47.66 39.77
CA ASN A 669 -20.39 -46.54 40.66
C ASN A 669 -19.96 -45.15 40.15
#